data_AF-A0AAE9DD05-F1
#
_entry.id   AF-A0AAE9DD05-F1
#
_cell.length_a   1.000
_cell.length_b   1.000
_cell.length_c   1.000
_cell.angle_alpha   90.00
_cell.angle_beta   90.00
_cell.angle_gamma   90.00
#
_symmetry.space_group_name_H-M   'P 1'
#
loop_
_entity.id
_entity.type
_entity.pdbx_description
1 polymer ?
#
loop_
_entity_poly.entity_id
_entity_poly.type
_entity_poly.pdbx_seq_one_letter_code
_entity_poly.pdbx_strand_id
1 'polypeptide(L)'
;MRSRSGSGVRLDRILFMVEQTICSHQNPITALFANQKDFPGHAWVRDNVYIAQALWALYRAYMKCADFDEDLTKAKELGFTCVKMMQSILECLMRQADKLEQFKKYQRPLDALHSKYAVATKGTVCGDADWGHLQMDAISLYLLTLAQITASGLQVVRNFDEVAFIQNLVYYIETGYRTPDYGVWERGDKTNQGIRELNASSIGMVKAALQALNDVGDLFVDGSRGSVVHVLPDEIEQCSAVLSSMLPRESFSKETDAALLGIISYPAFCVEDPELVAQTRETITHRLLGKYGCRRFMRDGYKTVLEDGSRLYYNKSELQQFEDIECEWPIFLCYLILDAMYSKDDEAVEAYWQQLESVLVLSDKGFRLVPELYVVLREHVSAEKAHPSTQPRVPGGATPFLWAQSLYVIICLLYEGFLLPAELDPLSRRLSVYEKRPPCEVQVTVLAESADVQRELRAHDIHVQRVDEIDPVFTILPASALGHLLEKIGESKKLNLSGRPLDRPIGLLSTSRLYQIGNKFVIFTPQFMDSRRSHLMYDIRILTDEWSSELQYIYASWNSVSISGRPLVVLVITQGMLSTEGLSHFSNIHLNRHMKSTVIGAIKKINTGYLSGARVVMKDLSDFFRTTAVSKMEFRDKKAEEMLRSVAAEKVQFTLLTEDATEAKSEKMASPRGPRTLKRGESVKDRSAYSLIHKASMRHRSIALDSNDADLIQLRLAYKSRPRDLHEMDSPRQSPPLGQKPLGLVKEHSSGELRQQLLKTTRRGAENETAHRDLKTEQIMEMKADDLLDLLNETTVLEEQISIVHCLWMKFGPDYDTELGCQHITVRMLMEEVHTKACEAREWALVRLTAGLLKKQLEELSKAVTHLLVRQKQITVGMASKKEEVITCPKTNEELEKIMNRAYGDDANSFTLAQEIIVYLGSLVRTEPKLFLEMFRLRIGLIIQVLASELARLRNLSGTEAAETLLTVSPFELKSMIFSLLSGRLLEEYAEDGFHYGDTIRETRTGIGSFRRQIEERKSLRKSTRSVGGLDIPKEEDEEDEADEDDFQFGIWLRHRRIDGALNRVPNGFYAILWDTVHKMPHGVKINDTILHWGLTQEMTRKEIKFALEVEEALNRIAEPEYRELVVETLWLLGRLEKLVLLEQPNIPRDRPLDVDHILHVANQIFVNHNKQLETLVLECCASSNPNNTKCDGARSICKHFYDSAPAGEYGTSHYIIRALMQLYS
;
A
#
# COMPACT_ATOMS: atom_id res chain seq x y z
N MET A 1 40.21 22.55 -54.32
CA MET A 1 40.04 22.42 -52.86
C MET A 1 39.15 23.56 -52.39
N ARG A 2 37.83 23.33 -52.27
CA ARG A 2 36.90 24.30 -51.69
C ARG A 2 36.88 24.06 -50.17
N SER A 3 37.08 25.11 -49.37
CA SER A 3 37.19 25.02 -47.91
C SER A 3 35.88 24.53 -47.30
N ARG A 4 35.92 23.42 -46.53
CA ARG A 4 34.82 23.00 -45.64
C ARG A 4 34.49 24.13 -44.65
N SER A 5 33.22 24.24 -44.25
CA SER A 5 32.77 25.16 -43.20
C SER A 5 33.53 24.87 -41.89
N GLY A 6 33.79 25.91 -41.08
CA GLY A 6 34.47 25.73 -39.78
C GLY A 6 33.72 24.83 -38.79
N SER A 7 32.40 24.68 -38.98
CA SER A 7 31.52 23.74 -38.27
C SER A 7 31.78 22.29 -38.64
N GLY A 8 31.97 21.96 -39.92
CA GLY A 8 32.26 20.59 -40.36
C GLY A 8 33.55 20.03 -39.77
N VAL A 9 34.61 20.86 -39.72
CA VAL A 9 35.90 20.48 -39.12
C VAL A 9 35.80 20.21 -37.62
N ARG A 10 34.98 20.98 -36.90
CA ARG A 10 34.73 20.77 -35.46
C ARG A 10 33.93 19.49 -35.20
N LEU A 11 32.93 19.20 -36.02
CA LEU A 11 32.15 17.97 -35.92
C LEU A 11 32.96 16.72 -36.27
N ASP A 12 33.83 16.79 -37.29
CA ASP A 12 34.80 15.74 -37.61
C ASP A 12 35.77 15.47 -36.44
N ARG A 13 36.16 16.51 -35.67
CA ARG A 13 37.01 16.34 -34.49
C ARG A 13 36.31 15.55 -33.38
N ILE A 14 35.01 15.78 -33.15
CA ILE A 14 34.21 15.02 -32.19
C ILE A 14 34.06 13.57 -32.67
N LEU A 15 33.77 13.36 -33.95
CA LEU A 15 33.71 12.01 -34.54
C LEU A 15 35.04 11.27 -34.38
N PHE A 16 36.16 11.92 -34.68
CA PHE A 16 37.49 11.33 -34.51
C PHE A 16 37.79 10.97 -33.05
N MET A 17 37.34 11.78 -32.08
CA MET A 17 37.42 11.43 -30.66
C MET A 17 36.62 10.15 -30.36
N VAL A 18 35.39 10.06 -30.87
CA VAL A 18 34.51 8.89 -30.67
C VAL A 18 35.11 7.64 -31.30
N GLU A 19 35.69 7.75 -32.49
CA GLU A 19 36.37 6.63 -33.16
C GLU A 19 37.53 6.09 -32.33
N GLN A 20 38.34 6.98 -31.75
CA GLN A 20 39.53 6.59 -30.97
C GLN A 20 39.21 6.12 -29.55
N THR A 21 38.14 6.67 -28.93
CA THR A 21 37.82 6.42 -27.51
C THR A 21 36.69 5.42 -27.29
N ILE A 22 35.72 5.33 -28.21
CA ILE A 22 34.54 4.46 -28.10
C ILE A 22 34.59 3.35 -29.16
N CYS A 23 34.62 3.69 -30.46
CA CYS A 23 34.55 2.69 -31.55
C CYS A 23 35.73 1.71 -31.58
N SER A 24 36.87 2.08 -31.01
CA SER A 24 38.02 1.18 -30.82
C SER A 24 37.71 -0.07 -29.99
N HIS A 25 36.63 -0.05 -29.20
CA HIS A 25 36.16 -1.17 -28.36
C HIS A 25 34.99 -1.95 -28.97
N GLN A 26 34.59 -1.61 -30.20
CA GLN A 26 33.47 -2.24 -30.88
C GLN A 26 33.85 -3.61 -31.46
N ASN A 27 32.97 -4.59 -31.30
CA ASN A 27 33.07 -5.84 -32.04
C ASN A 27 32.55 -5.68 -33.47
N PRO A 28 33.32 -6.08 -34.51
CA PRO A 28 32.96 -5.83 -35.90
C PRO A 28 31.74 -6.63 -36.39
N ILE A 29 31.38 -7.73 -35.71
CA ILE A 29 30.28 -8.62 -36.13
C ILE A 29 29.00 -8.27 -35.37
N THR A 30 29.11 -8.18 -34.05
CA THR A 30 27.95 -7.96 -33.17
C THR A 30 27.65 -6.49 -32.95
N ALA A 31 28.57 -5.58 -33.32
CA ALA A 31 28.50 -4.15 -33.01
C ALA A 31 28.43 -3.82 -31.51
N LEU A 32 28.54 -4.81 -30.62
CA LEU A 32 28.57 -4.62 -29.17
C LEU A 32 29.95 -4.13 -28.72
N PHE A 33 29.96 -3.31 -27.67
CA PHE A 33 31.15 -2.73 -27.09
C PHE A 33 31.57 -3.49 -25.83
N ALA A 34 32.85 -3.83 -25.75
CA ALA A 34 33.43 -4.54 -24.62
C ALA A 34 33.89 -3.58 -23.52
N ASN A 35 33.72 -3.99 -22.26
CA ASN A 35 34.37 -3.33 -21.13
C ASN A 35 35.88 -3.66 -21.10
N GLN A 36 36.71 -2.71 -20.64
CA GLN A 36 38.16 -2.72 -20.89
C GLN A 36 39.03 -3.36 -19.80
N LYS A 37 38.63 -3.33 -18.53
CA LYS A 37 39.57 -3.58 -17.41
C LYS A 37 39.27 -4.86 -16.63
N ASP A 38 38.14 -4.88 -15.94
CA ASP A 38 37.85 -5.94 -14.96
C ASP A 38 37.16 -7.16 -15.60
N PHE A 39 36.50 -6.96 -16.74
CA PHE A 39 35.69 -7.98 -17.43
C PHE A 39 35.84 -7.90 -18.96
N PRO A 40 37.00 -8.31 -19.51
CA PRO A 40 37.26 -8.22 -20.94
C PRO A 40 36.27 -9.09 -21.74
N GLY A 41 35.71 -8.53 -22.81
CA GLY A 41 34.78 -9.24 -23.69
C GLY A 41 33.33 -9.33 -23.19
N HIS A 42 33.01 -8.66 -22.08
CA HIS A 42 31.64 -8.52 -21.58
C HIS A 42 31.02 -7.19 -22.05
N ALA A 43 29.76 -7.24 -22.47
CA ALA A 43 28.94 -6.10 -22.87
C ALA A 43 27.79 -5.91 -21.86
N TRP A 44 27.80 -4.82 -21.11
CA TRP A 44 26.66 -4.42 -20.28
C TRP A 44 25.60 -3.76 -21.15
N VAL A 45 24.33 -4.09 -20.88
CA VAL A 45 23.19 -3.47 -21.59
C VAL A 45 23.22 -1.96 -21.41
N ARG A 46 23.35 -1.47 -20.18
CA ARG A 46 23.32 -0.04 -19.84
C ARG A 46 24.38 0.76 -20.60
N ASP A 47 25.64 0.37 -20.47
CA ASP A 47 26.77 1.02 -21.14
C ASP A 47 26.60 1.07 -22.66
N ASN A 48 26.19 -0.05 -23.27
CA ASN A 48 25.95 -0.12 -24.71
C ASN A 48 24.76 0.77 -25.13
N VAL A 49 23.72 0.91 -24.31
CA VAL A 49 22.59 1.81 -24.60
C VAL A 49 23.02 3.28 -24.55
N TYR A 50 23.87 3.69 -23.60
CA TYR A 50 24.41 5.07 -23.61
C TYR A 50 25.35 5.33 -24.80
N ILE A 51 26.12 4.33 -25.22
CA ILE A 51 26.89 4.42 -26.47
C ILE A 51 25.93 4.59 -27.67
N ALA A 52 24.78 3.90 -27.69
CA ALA A 52 23.77 4.10 -28.75
C ALA A 52 23.26 5.53 -28.77
N GLN A 53 23.01 6.11 -27.61
CA GLN A 53 22.58 7.50 -27.49
C GLN A 53 23.64 8.47 -28.03
N ALA A 54 24.93 8.25 -27.75
CA ALA A 54 26.00 9.08 -28.29
C ALA A 54 26.13 8.96 -29.83
N LEU A 55 26.07 7.73 -30.37
CA LEU A 55 26.09 7.50 -31.82
C LEU A 55 24.85 8.08 -32.51
N TRP A 56 23.68 7.98 -31.87
CA TRP A 56 22.44 8.57 -32.35
C TRP A 56 22.50 10.10 -32.33
N ALA A 57 23.06 10.71 -31.29
CA ALA A 57 23.28 12.15 -31.22
C ALA A 57 24.21 12.63 -32.35
N LEU A 58 25.33 11.93 -32.58
CA LEU A 58 26.22 12.22 -33.72
C LEU A 58 25.51 12.06 -35.06
N TYR A 59 24.74 10.99 -35.26
CA TYR A 59 23.92 10.80 -36.45
C TYR A 59 23.02 12.01 -36.70
N ARG A 60 22.29 12.46 -35.67
CA ARG A 60 21.41 13.62 -35.79
C ARG A 60 22.18 14.92 -36.08
N ALA A 61 23.33 15.12 -35.44
CA ALA A 61 24.18 16.28 -35.67
C ALA A 61 24.68 16.33 -37.12
N TYR A 62 25.16 15.20 -37.65
CA TYR A 62 25.57 15.09 -39.05
C TYR A 62 24.39 15.27 -40.01
N MET A 63 23.23 14.67 -39.73
CA MET A 63 22.03 14.86 -40.57
C MET A 63 21.59 16.32 -40.66
N LYS A 64 21.75 17.10 -39.58
CA LYS A 64 21.42 18.53 -39.53
C LYS A 64 22.48 19.43 -40.17
N CYS A 65 23.75 19.09 -39.98
CA CYS A 65 24.89 19.93 -40.41
C CYS A 65 25.55 19.45 -41.72
N ALA A 66 24.97 18.48 -42.43
CA ALA A 66 25.53 17.95 -43.66
C ALA A 66 25.56 19.02 -44.77
N ASP A 67 26.76 19.45 -45.13
CA ASP A 67 27.01 20.36 -46.26
C ASP A 67 27.34 19.58 -47.56
N PHE A 68 27.82 18.32 -47.42
CA PHE A 68 28.29 17.48 -48.52
C PHE A 68 27.74 16.05 -48.45
N ASP A 69 27.71 15.35 -49.60
CA ASP A 69 27.28 13.94 -49.69
C ASP A 69 28.15 12.99 -48.83
N GLU A 70 29.42 13.33 -48.63
CA GLU A 70 30.32 12.60 -47.73
C GLU A 70 29.82 12.62 -46.28
N ASP A 71 29.29 13.76 -45.83
CA ASP A 71 28.80 13.93 -44.46
C ASP A 71 27.49 13.16 -44.25
N LEU A 72 26.64 13.10 -45.27
CA LEU A 72 25.46 12.22 -45.30
C LEU A 72 25.85 10.74 -45.29
N THR A 73 26.95 10.37 -45.93
CA THR A 73 27.46 8.99 -45.92
C THR A 73 27.92 8.59 -44.52
N LYS A 74 28.71 9.44 -43.86
CA LYS A 74 29.10 9.27 -42.45
C LYS A 74 27.88 9.20 -41.52
N ALA A 75 26.89 10.06 -41.73
CA ALA A 75 25.64 10.02 -40.96
C ALA A 75 24.96 8.64 -41.09
N LYS A 76 24.81 8.14 -42.32
CA LYS A 76 24.21 6.82 -42.56
C LYS A 76 25.00 5.70 -41.87
N GLU A 77 26.33 5.73 -41.93
CA GLU A 77 27.17 4.75 -41.24
C GLU A 77 26.96 4.76 -39.72
N LEU A 78 26.91 5.94 -39.11
CA LEU A 78 26.60 6.11 -37.67
C LEU A 78 25.19 5.59 -37.34
N GLY A 79 24.20 5.91 -38.17
CA GLY A 79 22.82 5.43 -38.03
C GLY A 79 22.73 3.91 -38.11
N PHE A 80 23.39 3.28 -39.10
CA PHE A 80 23.45 1.82 -39.23
C PHE A 80 24.14 1.16 -38.03
N THR A 81 25.22 1.76 -37.55
CA THR A 81 25.96 1.26 -36.38
C THR A 81 25.08 1.29 -35.12
N CYS A 82 24.38 2.41 -34.89
CA CYS A 82 23.43 2.57 -33.80
C CYS A 82 22.29 1.53 -33.86
N VAL A 83 21.64 1.39 -35.03
CA VAL A 83 20.57 0.40 -35.26
C VAL A 83 21.09 -1.02 -35.04
N LYS A 84 22.26 -1.36 -35.58
CA LYS A 84 22.83 -2.71 -35.46
C LYS A 84 23.17 -3.08 -34.02
N MET A 85 23.63 -2.11 -33.23
CA MET A 85 23.91 -2.32 -31.81
C MET A 85 22.63 -2.55 -31.02
N MET A 86 21.60 -1.70 -31.19
CA MET A 86 20.29 -1.87 -30.54
C MET A 86 19.66 -3.23 -30.91
N GLN A 87 19.74 -3.63 -32.19
CA GLN A 87 19.31 -4.96 -32.63
C GLN A 87 20.11 -6.09 -32.00
N SER A 88 21.41 -5.91 -31.78
CA SER A 88 22.24 -6.95 -31.17
C SER A 88 21.96 -7.11 -29.69
N ILE A 89 21.62 -6.03 -28.97
CA ILE A 89 21.07 -6.11 -27.61
C ILE A 89 19.72 -6.84 -27.62
N LEU A 90 18.81 -6.49 -28.54
CA LEU A 90 17.52 -7.19 -28.68
C LEU A 90 17.72 -8.70 -28.90
N GLU A 91 18.66 -9.08 -29.76
CA GLU A 91 19.00 -10.49 -30.00
C GLU A 91 19.58 -11.18 -28.75
N CYS A 92 20.34 -10.47 -27.90
CA CYS A 92 20.78 -11.02 -26.60
C CYS A 92 19.58 -11.30 -25.68
N LEU A 93 18.62 -10.38 -25.62
CA LEU A 93 17.40 -10.51 -24.80
C LEU A 93 16.50 -11.63 -25.35
N MET A 94 16.28 -11.69 -26.66
CA MET A 94 15.43 -12.69 -27.31
C MET A 94 15.92 -14.13 -27.13
N ARG A 95 17.23 -14.34 -26.97
CA ARG A 95 17.79 -15.66 -26.61
C ARG A 95 17.34 -16.15 -25.24
N GLN A 96 16.76 -15.29 -24.40
CA GLN A 96 16.24 -15.62 -23.07
C GLN A 96 14.70 -15.49 -23.01
N ALA A 97 14.00 -15.72 -24.14
CA ALA A 97 12.53 -15.66 -24.18
C ALA A 97 11.85 -16.57 -23.15
N ASP A 98 12.41 -17.75 -22.87
CA ASP A 98 11.86 -18.67 -21.87
C ASP A 98 11.90 -18.04 -20.46
N LYS A 99 12.98 -17.32 -20.12
CA LYS A 99 13.13 -16.61 -18.85
C LYS A 99 12.12 -15.47 -18.73
N LEU A 100 11.94 -14.71 -19.80
CA LEU A 100 10.93 -13.65 -19.90
C LEU A 100 9.52 -14.20 -19.60
N GLU A 101 9.16 -15.36 -20.18
CA GLU A 101 7.87 -16.01 -19.95
C GLU A 101 7.67 -16.43 -18.49
N GLN A 102 8.69 -17.02 -17.85
CA GLN A 102 8.64 -17.39 -16.43
C GLN A 102 8.56 -16.16 -15.52
N PHE A 103 9.35 -15.12 -15.81
CA PHE A 103 9.39 -13.91 -14.99
C PHE A 103 8.05 -13.18 -14.98
N LYS A 104 7.34 -13.09 -16.13
CA LYS A 104 6.00 -12.49 -16.18
C LYS A 104 5.03 -13.14 -15.18
N LYS A 105 5.13 -14.44 -14.98
CA LYS A 105 4.26 -15.21 -14.08
C LYS A 105 4.72 -15.13 -12.63
N TYR A 106 6.01 -15.29 -12.38
CA TYR A 106 6.51 -15.54 -11.02
C TYR A 106 7.42 -14.46 -10.44
N GLN A 107 7.97 -13.55 -11.25
CA GLN A 107 8.85 -12.45 -10.83
C GLN A 107 10.05 -12.88 -9.97
N ARG A 108 10.58 -14.10 -10.19
CA ARG A 108 11.70 -14.64 -9.42
C ARG A 108 13.02 -14.05 -9.94
N PRO A 109 13.99 -13.75 -9.07
CA PRO A 109 15.28 -13.18 -9.52
C PRO A 109 16.07 -14.11 -10.45
N LEU A 110 15.93 -15.43 -10.32
CA LEU A 110 16.58 -16.39 -11.22
C LEU A 110 16.02 -16.35 -12.65
N ASP A 111 14.75 -15.96 -12.80
CA ASP A 111 14.08 -15.83 -14.09
C ASP A 111 14.35 -14.47 -14.74
N ALA A 112 15.11 -13.57 -14.09
CA ALA A 112 15.41 -12.25 -14.61
C ALA A 112 16.34 -12.30 -15.84
N LEU A 113 16.13 -11.39 -16.79
CA LEU A 113 17.00 -11.24 -17.95
C LEU A 113 18.41 -10.80 -17.50
N HIS A 114 19.45 -11.34 -18.13
CA HIS A 114 20.83 -10.96 -17.81
C HIS A 114 21.10 -9.50 -18.15
N SER A 115 21.93 -8.85 -17.34
CA SER A 115 22.34 -7.46 -17.55
C SER A 115 23.61 -7.31 -18.41
N LYS A 116 24.34 -8.41 -18.62
CA LYS A 116 25.59 -8.45 -19.37
C LYS A 116 25.72 -9.70 -20.24
N TYR A 117 26.39 -9.55 -21.38
CA TYR A 117 26.50 -10.56 -22.43
C TYR A 117 27.91 -10.70 -22.99
N ALA A 118 28.17 -11.83 -23.63
CA ALA A 118 29.41 -12.06 -24.35
C ALA A 118 29.40 -11.23 -25.63
N VAL A 119 30.37 -10.35 -25.80
CA VAL A 119 30.49 -9.45 -26.96
C VAL A 119 30.55 -10.23 -28.27
N ALA A 120 31.24 -11.38 -28.29
CA ALA A 120 31.43 -12.18 -29.50
C ALA A 120 30.24 -13.09 -29.85
N THR A 121 29.61 -13.73 -28.85
CA THR A 121 28.60 -14.77 -29.07
C THR A 121 27.18 -14.33 -28.79
N LYS A 122 26.97 -13.19 -28.12
CA LYS A 122 25.68 -12.71 -27.60
C LYS A 122 25.03 -13.64 -26.57
N GLY A 123 25.82 -14.58 -26.02
CA GLY A 123 25.39 -15.50 -24.97
C GLY A 123 25.57 -14.92 -23.57
N THR A 124 25.07 -15.65 -22.56
CA THR A 124 25.29 -15.35 -21.15
C THR A 124 26.76 -15.57 -20.77
N VAL A 125 27.28 -14.77 -19.83
CA VAL A 125 28.70 -14.81 -19.39
C VAL A 125 28.90 -15.32 -17.96
N CYS A 126 27.82 -15.43 -17.19
CA CYS A 126 27.82 -15.98 -15.83
C CYS A 126 26.49 -16.68 -15.56
N GLY A 127 26.39 -17.46 -14.48
CA GLY A 127 25.14 -18.11 -14.08
C GLY A 127 24.08 -17.13 -13.59
N ASP A 128 22.85 -17.64 -13.41
CA ASP A 128 21.69 -16.85 -12.97
C ASP A 128 21.80 -16.35 -11.52
N ALA A 129 22.52 -17.08 -10.66
CA ALA A 129 22.73 -16.74 -9.25
C ALA A 129 24.06 -16.00 -8.99
N ASP A 130 24.94 -15.92 -9.99
CA ASP A 130 26.31 -15.42 -9.83
C ASP A 130 26.41 -13.89 -9.90
N TRP A 131 25.33 -13.22 -10.32
CA TRP A 131 25.30 -11.78 -10.53
C TRP A 131 23.93 -11.17 -10.23
N GLY A 132 23.92 -9.88 -9.88
CA GLY A 132 22.70 -9.09 -9.69
C GLY A 132 22.00 -8.74 -11.00
N HIS A 133 21.55 -9.75 -11.75
CA HIS A 133 20.96 -9.60 -13.10
C HIS A 133 19.61 -8.91 -13.11
N LEU A 134 18.81 -9.06 -12.05
CA LEU A 134 17.51 -8.41 -11.95
C LEU A 134 17.71 -6.90 -11.80
N GLN A 135 17.70 -6.22 -12.95
CA GLN A 135 17.90 -4.78 -13.13
C GLN A 135 16.77 -4.25 -14.01
N MET A 136 15.75 -3.68 -13.37
CA MET A 136 14.58 -3.16 -14.08
C MET A 136 14.95 -1.89 -14.86
N ASP A 137 15.91 -1.12 -14.35
CA ASP A 137 16.45 0.09 -14.98
C ASP A 137 17.07 -0.20 -16.36
N ALA A 138 17.87 -1.26 -16.49
CA ALA A 138 18.64 -1.53 -17.71
C ALA A 138 17.73 -1.88 -18.90
N ILE A 139 16.74 -2.74 -18.67
CA ILE A 139 15.74 -3.10 -19.69
C ILE A 139 14.86 -1.89 -20.03
N SER A 140 14.48 -1.10 -19.03
CA SER A 140 13.67 0.10 -19.23
C SER A 140 14.43 1.18 -20.00
N LEU A 141 15.71 1.39 -19.72
CA LEU A 141 16.56 2.32 -20.48
C LEU A 141 16.69 1.90 -21.95
N TYR A 142 16.82 0.59 -22.22
CA TYR A 142 16.81 0.07 -23.58
C TYR A 142 15.49 0.38 -24.30
N LEU A 143 14.35 0.11 -23.66
CA LEU A 143 13.02 0.36 -24.22
C LEU A 143 12.74 1.86 -24.43
N LEU A 144 13.16 2.69 -23.49
CA LEU A 144 13.11 4.14 -23.62
C LEU A 144 13.93 4.61 -24.84
N THR A 145 15.17 4.16 -24.94
CA THR A 145 16.06 4.55 -26.03
C THR A 145 15.55 4.04 -27.37
N LEU A 146 14.98 2.84 -27.41
CA LEU A 146 14.30 2.28 -28.58
C LEU A 146 13.16 3.20 -29.05
N ALA A 147 12.30 3.64 -28.13
CA ALA A 147 11.19 4.53 -28.46
C ALA A 147 11.69 5.89 -29.00
N GLN A 148 12.69 6.50 -28.37
CA GLN A 148 13.26 7.80 -28.82
C GLN A 148 13.95 7.68 -30.19
N ILE A 149 14.72 6.62 -30.43
CA ILE A 149 15.39 6.36 -31.72
C ILE A 149 14.34 6.11 -32.81
N THR A 150 13.30 5.33 -32.53
CA THR A 150 12.21 5.02 -33.47
C THR A 150 11.44 6.28 -33.82
N ALA A 151 11.08 7.11 -32.82
CA ALA A 151 10.41 8.39 -33.03
C ALA A 151 11.26 9.38 -33.86
N SER A 152 12.59 9.21 -33.89
CA SER A 152 13.47 10.00 -34.75
C SER A 152 13.56 9.51 -36.21
N GLY A 153 12.89 8.40 -36.55
CA GLY A 153 12.82 7.83 -37.89
C GLY A 153 13.77 6.65 -38.17
N LEU A 154 14.52 6.17 -37.16
CA LEU A 154 15.39 5.00 -37.32
C LEU A 154 14.66 3.71 -36.98
N GLN A 155 14.49 2.82 -37.97
CA GLN A 155 13.84 1.53 -37.77
C GLN A 155 14.78 0.51 -37.13
N VAL A 156 14.57 0.20 -35.85
CA VAL A 156 15.31 -0.85 -35.13
C VAL A 156 14.64 -2.22 -35.26
N VAL A 157 13.31 -2.26 -35.17
CA VAL A 157 12.49 -3.49 -35.14
C VAL A 157 12.09 -3.90 -36.55
N ARG A 158 12.24 -5.19 -36.89
CA ARG A 158 12.18 -5.67 -38.28
C ARG A 158 10.98 -6.56 -38.59
N ASN A 159 10.42 -7.23 -37.58
CA ASN A 159 9.36 -8.22 -37.79
C ASN A 159 8.42 -8.33 -36.59
N PHE A 160 7.27 -8.96 -36.80
CA PHE A 160 6.24 -9.09 -35.77
C PHE A 160 6.62 -10.00 -34.59
N ASP A 161 7.58 -10.91 -34.74
CA ASP A 161 8.08 -11.70 -33.58
C ASP A 161 8.90 -10.80 -32.64
N GLU A 162 9.69 -9.87 -33.19
CA GLU A 162 10.40 -8.86 -32.40
C GLU A 162 9.42 -7.87 -31.73
N VAL A 163 8.36 -7.46 -32.43
CA VAL A 163 7.26 -6.66 -31.83
C VAL A 163 6.62 -7.42 -30.66
N ALA A 164 6.29 -8.70 -30.86
CA ALA A 164 5.72 -9.53 -29.80
C ALA A 164 6.68 -9.66 -28.62
N PHE A 165 7.98 -9.83 -28.86
CA PHE A 165 8.99 -9.86 -27.81
C PHE A 165 9.04 -8.54 -27.02
N ILE A 166 9.05 -7.38 -27.70
CA ILE A 166 9.02 -6.06 -27.06
C ILE A 166 7.75 -5.86 -26.24
N GLN A 167 6.59 -6.29 -26.75
CA GLN A 167 5.34 -6.26 -25.99
C GLN A 167 5.41 -7.11 -24.72
N ASN A 168 6.12 -8.25 -24.74
CA ASN A 168 6.36 -9.04 -23.54
C ASN A 168 7.40 -8.40 -22.61
N LEU A 169 8.37 -7.63 -23.12
CA LEU A 169 9.24 -6.80 -22.28
C LEU A 169 8.45 -5.70 -21.57
N VAL A 170 7.39 -5.14 -22.19
CA VAL A 170 6.45 -4.24 -21.48
C VAL A 170 5.80 -4.98 -20.31
N TYR A 171 5.31 -6.21 -20.51
CA TYR A 171 4.76 -7.01 -19.42
C TYR A 171 5.80 -7.45 -18.37
N TYR A 172 7.08 -7.46 -18.73
CA TYR A 172 8.18 -7.66 -17.78
C TYR A 172 8.36 -6.43 -16.89
N ILE A 173 8.35 -5.23 -17.47
CA ILE A 173 8.59 -3.99 -16.72
C ILE A 173 7.34 -3.39 -16.06
N GLU A 174 6.12 -3.76 -16.46
CA GLU A 174 4.89 -3.16 -15.91
C GLU A 174 4.74 -3.38 -14.40
N THR A 175 5.32 -4.46 -13.84
CA THR A 175 5.34 -4.70 -12.39
C THR A 175 6.50 -4.00 -11.66
N GLY A 176 7.29 -3.17 -12.33
CA GLY A 176 8.50 -2.55 -11.79
C GLY A 176 8.27 -1.73 -10.52
N TYR A 177 7.10 -1.10 -10.37
CA TYR A 177 6.72 -0.37 -9.16
C TYR A 177 6.63 -1.23 -7.89
N ARG A 178 6.56 -2.56 -8.03
CA ARG A 178 6.42 -3.54 -6.95
C ARG A 178 7.45 -4.67 -6.97
N THR A 179 8.41 -4.64 -7.89
CA THR A 179 9.45 -5.66 -8.04
C THR A 179 10.78 -5.15 -7.47
N PRO A 180 11.23 -5.62 -6.30
CA PRO A 180 12.55 -5.28 -5.77
C PRO A 180 13.66 -5.82 -6.68
N ASP A 181 14.65 -4.98 -6.98
CA ASP A 181 15.74 -5.27 -7.91
C ASP A 181 17.13 -4.96 -7.28
N TYR A 182 18.20 -5.13 -8.06
CA TYR A 182 19.57 -4.84 -7.60
C TYR A 182 20.00 -3.39 -7.84
N GLY A 183 19.11 -2.55 -8.39
CA GLY A 183 19.38 -1.19 -8.82
C GLY A 183 20.48 -1.03 -9.86
N VAL A 184 20.75 0.23 -10.21
CA VAL A 184 21.75 0.65 -11.21
C VAL A 184 23.16 0.15 -10.88
N TRP A 185 23.45 -0.02 -9.58
CA TRP A 185 24.76 -0.43 -9.09
C TRP A 185 24.95 -1.94 -8.95
N GLU A 186 23.93 -2.75 -9.25
CA GLU A 186 24.00 -4.22 -9.28
C GLU A 186 24.22 -4.86 -7.88
N ARG A 187 23.80 -4.15 -6.82
CA ARG A 187 24.05 -4.51 -5.40
C ARG A 187 22.78 -4.71 -4.57
N GLY A 188 21.68 -4.07 -4.96
CA GLY A 188 20.46 -4.02 -4.16
C GLY A 188 20.66 -3.11 -2.95
N ASP A 189 20.67 -3.67 -1.75
CA ASP A 189 20.86 -2.94 -0.51
C ASP A 189 22.30 -2.41 -0.33
N LYS A 190 22.44 -1.42 0.55
CA LYS A 190 23.73 -0.77 0.84
C LYS A 190 24.81 -1.71 1.38
N THR A 191 24.45 -2.79 2.06
CA THR A 191 25.41 -3.79 2.56
C THR A 191 25.96 -4.70 1.46
N ASN A 192 25.38 -4.63 0.26
CA ASN A 192 25.67 -5.47 -0.89
C ASN A 192 25.50 -6.96 -0.56
N GLN A 193 24.58 -7.38 0.31
CA GLN A 193 24.43 -8.80 0.69
C GLN A 193 23.53 -9.60 -0.27
N GLY A 194 23.33 -9.08 -1.48
CA GLY A 194 22.41 -9.67 -2.46
C GLY A 194 20.93 -9.47 -2.12
N ILE A 195 20.62 -8.57 -1.18
CA ILE A 195 19.25 -8.23 -0.78
C ILE A 195 18.72 -7.18 -1.76
N ARG A 196 17.61 -7.49 -2.42
CA ARG A 196 16.96 -6.61 -3.39
C ARG A 196 16.06 -5.59 -2.69
N GLU A 197 15.99 -4.37 -3.22
CA GLU A 197 15.15 -3.30 -2.68
C GLU A 197 14.30 -2.67 -3.79
N LEU A 198 13.26 -1.93 -3.43
CA LEU A 198 12.61 -1.04 -4.38
C LEU A 198 13.49 0.19 -4.57
N ASN A 199 14.03 0.34 -5.78
CA ASN A 199 14.93 1.42 -6.17
C ASN A 199 14.16 2.49 -6.96
N ALA A 200 14.12 3.72 -6.45
CA ALA A 200 13.42 4.82 -7.10
C ALA A 200 13.99 5.12 -8.49
N SER A 201 15.31 5.04 -8.66
CA SER A 201 15.99 5.14 -9.97
C SER A 201 15.48 4.10 -10.99
N SER A 202 15.29 2.84 -10.58
CA SER A 202 14.71 1.80 -11.44
C SER A 202 13.25 2.07 -11.79
N ILE A 203 12.43 2.46 -10.80
CA ILE A 203 11.00 2.75 -11.00
C ILE A 203 10.81 3.97 -11.91
N GLY A 204 11.63 5.01 -11.75
CA GLY A 204 11.62 6.18 -12.63
C GLY A 204 11.95 5.84 -14.08
N MET A 205 12.94 4.97 -14.30
CA MET A 205 13.27 4.51 -15.65
C MET A 205 12.16 3.63 -16.25
N VAL A 206 11.52 2.76 -15.45
CA VAL A 206 10.34 1.97 -15.87
C VAL A 206 9.21 2.89 -16.31
N LYS A 207 8.83 3.88 -15.49
CA LYS A 207 7.80 4.88 -15.81
C LYS A 207 8.10 5.56 -17.14
N ALA A 208 9.33 6.02 -17.31
CA ALA A 208 9.80 6.70 -18.50
C ALA A 208 9.69 5.82 -19.75
N ALA A 209 10.06 4.54 -19.64
CA ALA A 209 9.98 3.58 -20.74
C ALA A 209 8.53 3.29 -21.14
N LEU A 210 7.64 3.08 -20.16
CA LEU A 210 6.22 2.83 -20.39
C LEU A 210 5.55 4.03 -21.08
N GLN A 211 5.82 5.25 -20.63
CA GLN A 211 5.33 6.47 -21.28
C GLN A 211 5.87 6.60 -22.70
N ALA A 212 7.18 6.41 -22.91
CA ALA A 212 7.78 6.54 -24.23
C ALA A 212 7.24 5.51 -25.25
N LEU A 213 6.98 4.28 -24.82
CA LEU A 213 6.38 3.24 -25.67
C LEU A 213 4.89 3.48 -25.94
N ASN A 214 4.17 4.14 -25.03
CA ASN A 214 2.80 4.56 -25.28
C ASN A 214 2.72 5.65 -26.37
N ASP A 215 3.73 6.51 -26.44
CA ASP A 215 3.72 7.70 -27.29
C ASP A 215 4.40 7.49 -28.67
N VAL A 216 5.27 6.48 -28.81
CA VAL A 216 6.04 6.25 -30.04
C VAL A 216 5.18 5.87 -31.26
N GLY A 217 4.02 5.25 -31.07
CA GLY A 217 3.18 4.74 -32.15
C GLY A 217 3.65 3.39 -32.69
N ASP A 218 3.88 3.27 -34.00
CA ASP A 218 4.28 2.04 -34.67
C ASP A 218 5.81 1.83 -34.68
N LEU A 219 6.27 0.62 -34.36
CA LEU A 219 7.71 0.30 -34.29
C LEU A 219 8.40 0.13 -35.65
N PHE A 220 7.64 -0.02 -36.74
CA PHE A 220 8.20 -0.17 -38.09
C PHE A 220 8.41 1.16 -38.80
N VAL A 221 7.82 2.26 -38.32
CA VAL A 221 7.88 3.60 -38.95
C VAL A 221 7.30 3.58 -40.37
N ASP A 222 6.38 2.65 -40.65
CA ASP A 222 5.70 2.48 -41.94
C ASP A 222 4.19 2.76 -41.84
N GLY A 223 3.69 3.09 -40.64
CA GLY A 223 2.28 3.30 -40.36
C GLY A 223 1.50 1.99 -40.12
N SER A 224 2.19 0.85 -40.01
CA SER A 224 1.59 -0.45 -39.69
C SER A 224 1.12 -0.49 -38.24
N ARG A 225 -0.20 -0.48 -38.09
CA ARG A 225 -0.86 -0.53 -36.78
C ARG A 225 -0.65 -1.83 -36.01
N GLY A 226 -0.29 -2.91 -36.70
CA GLY A 226 0.06 -4.18 -36.07
C GLY A 226 1.40 -4.19 -35.33
N SER A 227 2.21 -3.13 -35.45
CA SER A 227 3.47 -2.96 -34.72
C SER A 227 3.40 -1.97 -33.56
N VAL A 228 2.18 -1.53 -33.20
CA VAL A 228 1.95 -0.64 -32.04
C VAL A 228 2.09 -1.45 -30.75
N VAL A 229 2.80 -0.89 -29.79
CA VAL A 229 2.95 -1.47 -28.45
C VAL A 229 1.83 -0.94 -27.55
N HIS A 230 1.18 -1.84 -26.81
CA HIS A 230 0.11 -1.50 -25.89
C HIS A 230 0.62 -1.45 -24.45
N VAL A 231 0.49 -0.28 -23.82
CA VAL A 231 0.84 -0.01 -22.43
C VAL A 231 -0.42 0.29 -21.63
N LEU A 232 -0.49 -0.22 -20.39
CA LEU A 232 -1.58 0.06 -19.46
C LEU A 232 -1.26 1.34 -18.65
N PRO A 233 -2.09 2.39 -18.73
CA PRO A 233 -1.95 3.63 -17.98
C PRO A 233 -1.86 3.45 -16.46
N ASP A 234 -2.59 2.48 -15.92
CA ASP A 234 -2.62 2.24 -14.49
C ASP A 234 -1.22 1.96 -13.93
N GLU A 235 -0.37 1.28 -14.71
CA GLU A 235 1.00 0.91 -14.32
C GLU A 235 1.95 2.12 -14.32
N ILE A 236 1.74 3.08 -15.24
CA ILE A 236 2.45 4.36 -15.25
C ILE A 236 2.07 5.18 -14.01
N GLU A 237 0.78 5.22 -13.67
CA GLU A 237 0.30 5.94 -12.49
C GLU A 237 0.78 5.29 -11.18
N GLN A 238 0.86 3.96 -11.11
CA GLN A 238 1.46 3.28 -9.96
C GLN A 238 2.91 3.71 -9.78
N CYS A 239 3.72 3.71 -10.84
CA CYS A 239 5.09 4.20 -10.77
C CYS A 239 5.15 5.66 -10.30
N SER A 240 4.26 6.51 -10.80
CA SER A 240 4.16 7.92 -10.39
C SER A 240 3.89 8.06 -8.89
N ALA A 241 2.88 7.36 -8.39
CA ALA A 241 2.51 7.37 -6.97
C ALA A 241 3.64 6.89 -6.06
N VAL A 242 4.44 5.91 -6.50
CA VAL A 242 5.63 5.45 -5.77
C VAL A 242 6.66 6.58 -5.68
N LEU A 243 7.02 7.17 -6.83
CA LEU A 243 8.05 8.20 -6.92
C LEU A 243 7.72 9.42 -6.09
N SER A 244 6.47 9.89 -6.11
CA SER A 244 6.00 11.00 -5.26
C SER A 244 6.11 10.71 -3.76
N SER A 245 6.11 9.43 -3.36
CA SER A 245 6.25 9.02 -1.95
C SER A 245 7.69 8.67 -1.54
N MET A 246 8.54 8.31 -2.51
CA MET A 246 9.92 7.90 -2.27
C MET A 246 10.90 9.05 -2.37
N LEU A 247 10.81 9.89 -3.41
CA LEU A 247 11.78 10.96 -3.63
C LEU A 247 11.80 11.96 -2.47
N PRO A 248 12.98 12.49 -2.08
CA PRO A 248 14.30 12.36 -2.73
C PRO A 248 15.11 11.11 -2.32
N ARG A 249 14.47 10.12 -1.68
CA ARG A 249 15.10 8.86 -1.23
C ARG A 249 15.15 7.84 -2.37
N GLU A 250 16.23 7.05 -2.40
CA GLU A 250 16.42 5.99 -3.39
C GLU A 250 15.79 4.66 -2.95
N SER A 251 16.03 4.22 -1.71
CA SER A 251 15.53 2.93 -1.20
C SER A 251 15.48 2.91 0.34
N PHE A 252 15.14 1.77 0.96
CA PHE A 252 15.12 1.62 2.43
C PHE A 252 16.49 1.86 3.08
N SER A 253 17.56 1.40 2.42
CA SER A 253 18.94 1.50 2.89
C SER A 253 19.72 2.68 2.31
N LYS A 254 19.13 3.47 1.39
CA LYS A 254 19.78 4.62 0.75
C LYS A 254 18.91 5.86 0.88
N GLU A 255 19.32 6.77 1.78
CA GLU A 255 18.62 8.04 2.01
C GLU A 255 18.51 8.93 0.77
N THR A 256 19.47 8.81 -0.15
CA THR A 256 19.50 9.45 -1.47
C THR A 256 20.59 8.75 -2.31
N ASP A 257 20.54 8.90 -3.64
CA ASP A 257 21.50 8.32 -4.58
C ASP A 257 21.65 9.25 -5.79
N ALA A 258 22.86 9.39 -6.31
CA ALA A 258 23.14 10.23 -7.47
C ALA A 258 22.53 9.68 -8.77
N ALA A 259 22.18 8.39 -8.84
CA ALA A 259 21.43 7.79 -9.94
C ALA A 259 20.06 8.43 -10.18
N LEU A 260 19.49 9.08 -9.15
CA LEU A 260 18.22 9.81 -9.26
C LEU A 260 18.29 10.96 -10.28
N LEU A 261 19.49 11.52 -10.55
CA LEU A 261 19.69 12.52 -11.61
C LEU A 261 19.23 12.01 -12.98
N GLY A 262 19.41 10.72 -13.25
CA GLY A 262 19.01 10.09 -14.52
C GLY A 262 17.51 9.97 -14.71
N ILE A 263 16.71 10.13 -13.65
CA ILE A 263 15.24 10.04 -13.71
C ILE A 263 14.54 11.39 -13.63
N ILE A 264 15.08 12.35 -12.86
CA ILE A 264 14.53 13.71 -12.78
C ILE A 264 14.90 14.54 -14.02
N SER A 265 15.94 14.12 -14.75
CA SER A 265 16.48 14.80 -15.93
C SER A 265 16.75 13.81 -17.06
N TYR A 266 17.70 14.12 -17.95
CA TYR A 266 18.11 13.25 -19.04
C TYR A 266 18.65 11.90 -18.52
N PRO A 267 18.22 10.76 -19.09
CA PRO A 267 17.33 10.64 -20.23
C PRO A 267 15.84 10.57 -19.86
N ALA A 268 15.45 10.31 -18.60
CA ALA A 268 14.11 9.81 -18.27
C ALA A 268 13.00 10.87 -18.14
N PHE A 269 13.28 12.07 -17.60
CA PHE A 269 12.30 13.14 -17.36
C PHE A 269 10.95 12.66 -16.77
N CYS A 270 10.99 11.74 -15.80
CA CYS A 270 9.81 10.98 -15.39
C CYS A 270 9.02 11.60 -14.23
N VAL A 271 9.49 12.71 -13.65
CA VAL A 271 8.85 13.38 -12.51
C VAL A 271 8.21 14.67 -13.00
N GLU A 272 6.89 14.78 -12.87
CA GLU A 272 6.12 15.92 -13.37
C GLU A 272 6.11 17.12 -12.40
N ASP A 273 6.34 16.88 -11.11
CA ASP A 273 6.33 17.91 -10.08
C ASP A 273 7.67 18.68 -10.03
N PRO A 274 7.71 19.97 -10.43
CA PRO A 274 8.95 20.75 -10.45
C PRO A 274 9.53 21.00 -9.06
N GLU A 275 8.71 21.06 -8.00
CA GLU A 275 9.20 21.25 -6.63
C GLU A 275 9.93 20.00 -6.15
N LEU A 276 9.37 18.82 -6.45
CA LEU A 276 9.99 17.54 -6.12
C LEU A 276 11.30 17.31 -6.92
N VAL A 277 11.35 17.73 -8.19
CA VAL A 277 12.58 17.71 -9.00
C VAL A 277 13.66 18.58 -8.38
N ALA A 278 13.32 19.83 -8.01
CA ALA A 278 14.25 20.76 -7.38
C ALA A 278 14.75 20.23 -6.02
N GLN A 279 13.84 19.75 -5.16
CA GLN A 279 14.16 19.17 -3.87
C GLN A 279 15.10 17.96 -3.99
N THR A 280 14.85 17.10 -4.99
CA THR A 280 15.69 15.92 -5.25
C THR A 280 17.08 16.33 -5.71
N ARG A 281 17.17 17.26 -6.66
CA ARG A 281 18.45 17.80 -7.14
C ARG A 281 19.25 18.45 -6.01
N GLU A 282 18.62 19.31 -5.21
CA GLU A 282 19.26 19.98 -4.07
C GLU A 282 19.73 18.97 -3.02
N THR A 283 18.95 17.93 -2.74
CA THR A 283 19.36 16.87 -1.80
C THR A 283 20.61 16.14 -2.30
N ILE A 284 20.69 15.85 -3.60
CA ILE A 284 21.86 15.19 -4.21
C ILE A 284 23.07 16.12 -4.19
N THR A 285 22.92 17.37 -4.63
CA THR A 285 24.05 18.31 -4.69
C THR A 285 24.55 18.69 -3.31
N HIS A 286 23.68 18.89 -2.32
CA HIS A 286 24.08 19.20 -0.96
C HIS A 286 24.80 18.03 -0.27
N ARG A 287 24.43 16.78 -0.55
CA ARG A 287 24.94 15.62 0.19
C ARG A 287 26.03 14.83 -0.52
N LEU A 288 25.98 14.75 -1.84
CA LEU A 288 26.81 13.83 -2.63
C LEU A 288 27.82 14.54 -3.53
N LEU A 289 27.58 15.79 -3.94
CA LEU A 289 28.50 16.53 -4.82
C LEU A 289 29.79 16.89 -4.06
N GLY A 290 30.91 16.38 -4.55
CA GLY A 290 32.25 16.73 -4.12
C GLY A 290 33.01 17.52 -5.18
N LYS A 291 34.33 17.63 -5.01
CA LYS A 291 35.20 18.40 -5.92
C LYS A 291 35.36 17.71 -7.28
N TYR A 292 35.39 16.38 -7.32
CA TYR A 292 35.65 15.59 -8.51
C TYR A 292 34.38 15.00 -9.16
N GLY A 293 33.21 15.22 -8.57
CA GLY A 293 31.92 14.70 -9.01
C GLY A 293 31.07 14.26 -7.83
N CYS A 294 29.98 13.52 -8.07
CA CYS A 294 29.14 13.04 -6.97
C CYS A 294 29.60 11.67 -6.47
N ARG A 295 29.52 11.45 -5.16
CA ARG A 295 29.48 10.10 -4.58
C ARG A 295 28.21 9.40 -5.07
N ARG A 296 28.23 8.06 -5.22
CA ARG A 296 27.02 7.32 -5.63
C ARG A 296 25.91 7.43 -4.57
N PHE A 297 26.26 7.07 -3.33
CA PHE A 297 25.44 7.24 -2.13
C PHE A 297 26.36 7.26 -0.90
N MET A 298 25.84 7.66 0.26
CA MET A 298 26.62 7.76 1.50
C MET A 298 27.10 6.39 1.99
N ARG A 299 28.33 6.32 2.51
CA ARG A 299 29.02 5.10 2.99
C ARG A 299 29.17 4.02 1.92
N ASP A 300 29.34 4.42 0.67
CA ASP A 300 29.65 3.50 -0.42
C ASP A 300 31.15 3.14 -0.44
N GLY A 301 31.45 1.86 -0.18
CA GLY A 301 32.83 1.36 -0.16
C GLY A 301 33.46 1.05 -1.52
N TYR A 302 32.73 1.12 -2.63
CA TYR A 302 33.24 0.58 -3.91
C TYR A 302 34.50 1.28 -4.40
N LYS A 303 35.52 0.47 -4.68
CA LYS A 303 36.88 0.87 -5.09
C LYS A 303 37.57 1.83 -4.12
N THR A 304 37.08 1.96 -2.89
CA THR A 304 37.79 2.69 -1.82
C THR A 304 38.98 1.86 -1.36
N VAL A 305 40.02 2.51 -0.83
CA VAL A 305 41.27 1.82 -0.42
C VAL A 305 41.10 0.94 0.83
N LEU A 306 39.98 1.10 1.54
CA LEU A 306 39.60 0.25 2.67
C LEU A 306 38.70 -0.93 2.24
N GLU A 307 38.20 -0.95 1.00
CA GLU A 307 37.45 -2.08 0.47
C GLU A 307 38.37 -3.30 0.32
N ASP A 308 37.87 -4.45 0.74
CA ASP A 308 38.50 -5.72 0.45
C ASP A 308 37.97 -6.25 -0.89
N GLY A 309 38.72 -6.00 -1.96
CA GLY A 309 38.35 -6.44 -3.30
C GLY A 309 38.35 -7.97 -3.51
N SER A 310 38.74 -8.78 -2.51
CA SER A 310 38.69 -10.24 -2.61
C SER A 310 37.30 -10.84 -2.35
N ARG A 311 36.36 -10.05 -1.83
CA ARG A 311 35.00 -10.49 -1.50
C ARG A 311 33.94 -9.59 -2.12
N LEU A 312 32.80 -10.21 -2.42
CA LEU A 312 31.66 -9.50 -3.00
C LEU A 312 30.88 -8.71 -1.94
N TYR A 313 30.82 -9.20 -0.70
CA TYR A 313 29.92 -8.70 0.35
C TYR A 313 30.67 -7.97 1.46
N TYR A 314 30.09 -6.88 1.95
CA TYR A 314 30.64 -6.12 3.07
C TYR A 314 30.35 -6.78 4.42
N ASN A 315 31.28 -6.61 5.36
CA ASN A 315 31.00 -6.89 6.75
C ASN A 315 30.19 -5.73 7.32
N LYS A 316 29.33 -6.04 8.27
CA LYS A 316 28.43 -5.08 8.92
C LYS A 316 29.13 -3.81 9.44
N SER A 317 30.29 -3.96 10.08
CA SER A 317 31.05 -2.84 10.66
C SER A 317 31.83 -1.99 9.65
N GLU A 318 31.80 -2.31 8.35
CA GLU A 318 32.66 -1.65 7.36
C GLU A 318 32.05 -0.41 6.74
N LEU A 319 30.71 -0.32 6.70
CA LEU A 319 30.03 0.80 6.06
C LEU A 319 30.46 2.14 6.68
N GLN A 320 30.52 2.23 8.01
CA GLN A 320 31.03 3.43 8.68
C GLN A 320 32.48 3.75 8.33
N GLN A 321 33.30 2.76 8.00
CA GLN A 321 34.70 2.99 7.63
C GLN A 321 34.84 3.69 6.27
N PHE A 322 33.83 3.57 5.40
CA PHE A 322 33.81 4.24 4.09
C PHE A 322 33.30 5.68 4.16
N GLU A 323 32.69 6.07 5.28
CA GLU A 323 32.21 7.43 5.50
C GLU A 323 33.34 8.45 5.27
N ASP A 324 33.01 9.49 4.50
CA ASP A 324 33.88 10.61 4.10
C ASP A 324 35.04 10.28 3.15
N ILE A 325 35.25 9.01 2.81
CA ILE A 325 36.27 8.59 1.84
C ILE A 325 35.68 7.97 0.58
N GLU A 326 34.34 8.01 0.42
CA GLU A 326 33.65 7.40 -0.72
C GLU A 326 34.16 7.97 -2.04
N CYS A 327 34.26 7.13 -3.07
CA CYS A 327 34.73 7.56 -4.38
C CYS A 327 33.79 8.58 -5.04
N GLU A 328 34.36 9.59 -5.70
CA GLU A 328 33.60 10.62 -6.43
C GLU A 328 33.60 10.30 -7.92
N TRP A 329 32.44 10.40 -8.57
CA TRP A 329 32.22 9.97 -9.94
C TRP A 329 31.93 11.16 -10.87
N PRO A 330 32.81 11.46 -11.84
CA PRO A 330 32.63 12.58 -12.78
C PRO A 330 31.40 12.46 -13.69
N ILE A 331 30.85 11.25 -13.87
CA ILE A 331 29.64 11.04 -14.67
C ILE A 331 28.45 11.89 -14.19
N PHE A 332 28.37 12.17 -12.89
CA PHE A 332 27.28 12.98 -12.35
C PHE A 332 27.44 14.46 -12.64
N LEU A 333 28.67 14.96 -12.87
CA LEU A 333 28.87 16.28 -13.47
C LEU A 333 28.28 16.31 -14.88
N CYS A 334 28.42 15.22 -15.66
CA CYS A 334 27.80 15.14 -16.98
C CYS A 334 26.26 15.21 -16.87
N TYR A 335 25.65 14.49 -15.93
CA TYR A 335 24.21 14.60 -15.68
C TYR A 335 23.78 16.01 -15.25
N LEU A 336 24.52 16.67 -14.36
CA LEU A 336 24.23 18.04 -13.90
C LEU A 336 24.36 19.07 -15.03
N ILE A 337 25.36 18.92 -15.91
CA ILE A 337 25.51 19.80 -17.09
C ILE A 337 24.33 19.58 -18.05
N LEU A 338 23.97 18.33 -18.34
CA LEU A 338 22.80 18.05 -19.19
C LEU A 338 21.54 18.65 -18.57
N ASP A 339 21.32 18.44 -17.27
CA ASP A 339 20.18 18.99 -16.55
C ASP A 339 20.11 20.53 -16.61
N ALA A 340 21.24 21.21 -16.46
CA ALA A 340 21.36 22.66 -16.62
C ALA A 340 21.10 23.10 -18.07
N MET A 341 21.62 22.38 -19.07
CA MET A 341 21.35 22.64 -20.50
C MET A 341 19.86 22.48 -20.85
N TYR A 342 19.20 21.45 -20.34
CA TYR A 342 17.77 21.22 -20.54
C TYR A 342 16.91 22.26 -19.81
N SER A 343 17.36 22.76 -18.67
CA SER A 343 16.72 23.83 -17.88
C SER A 343 17.03 25.24 -18.40
N LYS A 344 17.97 25.39 -19.35
CA LYS A 344 18.51 26.67 -19.85
C LYS A 344 19.14 27.53 -18.76
N ASP A 345 19.86 26.90 -17.85
CA ASP A 345 20.63 27.56 -16.79
C ASP A 345 22.11 27.67 -17.21
N ASP A 346 22.44 28.73 -17.95
CA ASP A 346 23.79 28.92 -18.50
C ASP A 346 24.86 29.12 -17.42
N GLU A 347 24.50 29.70 -16.26
CA GLU A 347 25.42 29.88 -15.14
C GLU A 347 25.83 28.53 -14.53
N ALA A 348 24.85 27.64 -14.30
CA ALA A 348 25.12 26.29 -13.82
C ALA A 348 25.89 25.45 -14.85
N VAL A 349 25.59 25.58 -16.16
CA VAL A 349 26.34 24.91 -17.22
C VAL A 349 27.82 25.26 -17.14
N GLU A 350 28.16 26.54 -17.09
CA GLU A 350 29.56 26.99 -17.03
C GLU A 350 30.26 26.56 -15.73
N ALA A 351 29.58 26.63 -14.59
CA ALA A 351 30.13 26.20 -13.31
C ALA A 351 30.49 24.71 -13.32
N TYR A 352 29.56 23.84 -13.74
CA TYR A 352 29.81 22.41 -13.81
C TYR A 352 30.75 22.03 -14.95
N TRP A 353 30.77 22.78 -16.06
CA TRP A 353 31.73 22.57 -17.15
C TRP A 353 33.16 22.82 -16.69
N GLN A 354 33.43 23.93 -15.99
CA GLN A 354 34.75 24.22 -15.42
C GLN A 354 35.17 23.15 -14.42
N GLN A 355 34.24 22.68 -13.58
CA GLN A 355 34.50 21.59 -12.67
C GLN A 355 34.84 20.29 -13.42
N LEU A 356 34.08 19.95 -14.46
CA LEU A 356 34.33 18.77 -15.29
C LEU A 356 35.71 18.87 -15.98
N GLU A 357 36.05 20.01 -16.58
CA GLU A 357 37.35 20.19 -17.24
C GLU A 357 38.53 19.96 -16.28
N SER A 358 38.39 20.31 -15.00
CA SER A 358 39.43 20.10 -13.99
C SER A 358 39.68 18.62 -13.64
N VAL A 359 38.74 17.72 -14.01
CA VAL A 359 38.77 16.29 -13.69
C VAL A 359 38.90 15.40 -14.94
N LEU A 360 39.10 15.97 -16.12
CA LEU A 360 39.33 15.19 -17.33
C LEU A 360 40.79 14.74 -17.38
N VAL A 361 41.01 13.49 -17.81
CA VAL A 361 42.35 12.94 -18.03
C VAL A 361 42.71 13.10 -19.51
N LEU A 362 43.89 13.62 -19.81
CA LEU A 362 44.38 13.73 -21.19
C LEU A 362 45.02 12.42 -21.63
N SER A 363 44.61 11.90 -22.79
CA SER A 363 45.28 10.75 -23.43
C SER A 363 46.61 11.16 -24.07
N ASP A 364 47.45 10.18 -24.40
CA ASP A 364 48.70 10.40 -25.15
C ASP A 364 48.50 11.10 -26.50
N LYS A 365 47.30 10.94 -27.08
CA LYS A 365 46.88 11.58 -28.33
C LYS A 365 46.20 12.94 -28.11
N GLY A 366 46.15 13.44 -26.88
CA GLY A 366 45.56 14.73 -26.51
C GLY A 366 44.04 14.75 -26.39
N PHE A 367 43.38 13.58 -26.32
CA PHE A 367 41.92 13.50 -26.12
C PHE A 367 41.56 13.63 -24.65
N ARG A 368 40.42 14.28 -24.37
CA ARG A 368 39.84 14.38 -23.03
C ARG A 368 39.07 13.10 -22.73
N LEU A 369 39.47 12.40 -21.67
CA LEU A 369 38.90 11.14 -21.20
C LEU A 369 38.21 11.36 -19.86
N VAL A 370 36.96 10.92 -19.74
CA VAL A 370 36.24 10.91 -18.45
C VAL A 370 36.58 9.61 -17.70
N PRO A 371 37.23 9.65 -16.53
CA PRO A 371 37.49 8.45 -15.74
C PRO A 371 36.22 7.94 -15.03
N GLU A 372 36.22 6.67 -14.63
CA GLU A 372 35.12 6.05 -13.86
C GLU A 372 34.90 6.80 -12.53
N LEU A 373 35.97 7.01 -11.76
CA LEU A 373 35.89 7.61 -10.43
C LEU A 373 37.23 8.18 -9.93
N TYR A 374 37.18 8.90 -8.80
CA TYR A 374 38.31 9.48 -8.08
C TYR A 374 38.41 8.96 -6.64
N VAL A 375 39.59 8.42 -6.29
CA VAL A 375 39.85 7.70 -5.02
C VAL A 375 40.81 8.49 -4.12
N VAL A 376 40.59 8.43 -2.81
CA VAL A 376 41.52 8.92 -1.77
C VAL A 376 42.61 7.86 -1.53
N LEU A 377 43.89 8.22 -1.65
CA LEU A 377 44.99 7.29 -1.40
C LEU A 377 45.10 6.89 0.08
N ARG A 378 45.67 5.70 0.36
CA ARG A 378 45.76 5.13 1.72
C ARG A 378 46.41 6.08 2.73
N GLU A 379 47.43 6.80 2.31
CA GLU A 379 48.19 7.76 3.12
C GLU A 379 47.37 8.99 3.53
N HIS A 380 46.33 9.33 2.78
CA HIS A 380 45.48 10.49 3.01
C HIS A 380 44.17 10.15 3.73
N VAL A 381 43.84 8.87 3.94
CA VAL A 381 42.57 8.43 4.55
C VAL A 381 42.35 9.02 5.94
N SER A 382 43.37 9.01 6.80
CA SER A 382 43.25 9.55 8.16
C SER A 382 43.02 11.06 8.17
N ALA A 383 43.70 11.80 7.29
CA ALA A 383 43.54 13.23 7.14
C ALA A 383 42.18 13.61 6.55
N GLU A 384 41.70 12.86 5.56
CA GLU A 384 40.38 13.06 4.95
C GLU A 384 39.25 12.83 5.96
N LYS A 385 39.33 11.77 6.78
CA LYS A 385 38.34 11.54 7.85
C LYS A 385 38.33 12.61 8.93
N ALA A 386 39.49 13.22 9.22
CA ALA A 386 39.57 14.30 10.19
C ALA A 386 38.99 15.62 9.63
N HIS A 387 39.21 15.89 8.34
CA HIS A 387 38.71 17.06 7.65
C HIS A 387 38.17 16.64 6.26
N PRO A 388 36.88 16.30 6.16
CA PRO A 388 36.29 15.79 4.92
C PRO A 388 36.45 16.74 3.73
N SER A 389 36.61 16.17 2.53
CA SER A 389 36.74 16.90 1.26
C SER A 389 37.98 17.80 1.15
N THR A 390 39.06 17.50 1.89
CA THR A 390 40.29 18.32 1.88
C THR A 390 41.45 17.67 1.13
N GLN A 391 41.49 16.34 1.05
CA GLN A 391 42.62 15.62 0.47
C GLN A 391 42.49 15.48 -1.06
N PRO A 392 43.63 15.44 -1.78
CA PRO A 392 43.62 15.18 -3.21
C PRO A 392 43.18 13.75 -3.52
N ARG A 393 42.50 13.57 -4.65
CA ARG A 393 42.05 12.27 -5.16
C ARG A 393 42.69 11.98 -6.51
N VAL A 394 42.91 10.70 -6.80
CA VAL A 394 43.51 10.25 -8.06
C VAL A 394 42.48 9.47 -8.89
N PRO A 395 42.56 9.51 -10.23
CA PRO A 395 41.65 8.75 -11.09
C PRO A 395 41.83 7.24 -10.84
N GLY A 396 40.71 6.53 -10.66
CA GLY A 396 40.63 5.09 -10.47
C GLY A 396 39.64 4.44 -11.43
N GLY A 397 39.71 3.12 -11.56
CA GLY A 397 38.81 2.36 -12.45
C GLY A 397 39.17 2.44 -13.94
N ALA A 398 38.14 2.41 -14.80
CA ALA A 398 38.28 2.52 -16.26
C ALA A 398 38.46 3.98 -16.72
N THR A 399 39.39 4.21 -17.65
CA THR A 399 39.64 5.54 -18.26
C THR A 399 39.96 5.37 -19.74
N PRO A 400 39.06 5.75 -20.67
CA PRO A 400 37.75 6.35 -20.41
C PRO A 400 36.75 5.34 -19.85
N PHE A 401 35.81 5.82 -19.03
CA PHE A 401 34.62 5.08 -18.69
C PHE A 401 33.56 5.31 -19.78
N LEU A 402 33.24 4.28 -20.56
CA LEU A 402 32.45 4.42 -21.80
C LEU A 402 31.07 5.05 -21.60
N TRP A 403 30.41 4.77 -20.47
CA TRP A 403 29.14 5.41 -20.14
C TRP A 403 29.32 6.93 -19.96
N ALA A 404 30.27 7.36 -19.13
CA ALA A 404 30.52 8.78 -18.92
C ALA A 404 31.05 9.49 -20.18
N GLN A 405 31.92 8.81 -20.94
CA GLN A 405 32.42 9.33 -22.22
C GLN A 405 31.30 9.54 -23.23
N SER A 406 30.28 8.65 -23.25
CA SER A 406 29.11 8.80 -24.12
C SER A 406 28.29 10.05 -23.78
N LEU A 407 28.06 10.31 -22.49
CA LEU A 407 27.39 11.55 -22.05
C LEU A 407 28.23 12.79 -22.37
N TYR A 408 29.55 12.72 -22.19
CA TYR A 408 30.45 13.82 -22.55
C TYR A 408 30.37 14.18 -24.04
N VAL A 409 30.27 13.20 -24.94
CA VAL A 409 30.07 13.43 -26.38
C VAL A 409 28.75 14.17 -26.63
N ILE A 410 27.67 13.75 -25.99
CA ILE A 410 26.36 14.41 -26.10
C ILE A 410 26.44 15.87 -25.62
N ILE A 411 27.10 16.10 -24.48
CA ILE A 411 27.32 17.45 -23.93
C ILE A 411 28.13 18.29 -24.90
N CYS A 412 29.21 17.78 -25.50
CA CYS A 412 29.99 18.52 -26.48
C CYS A 412 29.14 18.95 -27.69
N LEU A 413 28.27 18.06 -28.19
CA LEU A 413 27.37 18.39 -29.31
C LEU A 413 26.35 19.48 -28.96
N LEU A 414 25.84 19.48 -27.73
CA LEU A 414 24.92 20.51 -27.24
C LEU A 414 25.64 21.83 -26.95
N TYR A 415 26.76 21.79 -26.23
CA TYR A 415 27.58 22.94 -25.86
C TYR A 415 28.10 23.69 -27.10
N GLU A 416 28.55 22.95 -28.12
CA GLU A 416 29.04 23.53 -29.37
C GLU A 416 27.91 24.00 -30.32
N GLY A 417 26.64 23.76 -29.97
CA GLY A 417 25.46 24.21 -30.72
C GLY A 417 25.10 23.37 -31.95
N PHE A 418 25.71 22.18 -32.11
CA PHE A 418 25.36 21.27 -33.20
C PHE A 418 23.94 20.71 -33.02
N LEU A 419 23.56 20.43 -31.77
CA LEU A 419 22.23 19.94 -31.41
C LEU A 419 21.54 20.90 -30.45
N LEU A 420 20.21 20.91 -30.49
CA LEU A 420 19.38 21.50 -29.45
C LEU A 420 18.89 20.41 -28.48
N PRO A 421 18.50 20.74 -27.23
CA PRO A 421 17.93 19.74 -26.33
C PRO A 421 16.66 19.07 -26.87
N ALA A 422 15.85 19.80 -27.65
CA ALA A 422 14.63 19.29 -28.30
C ALA A 422 14.88 18.16 -29.30
N GLU A 423 16.09 18.10 -29.82
CA GLU A 423 16.50 17.20 -30.87
C GLU A 423 16.89 15.82 -30.34
N LEU A 424 17.22 15.72 -29.06
CA LEU A 424 17.50 14.46 -28.35
C LEU A 424 16.31 13.97 -27.51
N ASP A 425 15.15 14.61 -27.67
CA ASP A 425 13.89 14.25 -27.03
C ASP A 425 12.73 14.42 -28.04
N PRO A 426 12.69 13.61 -29.13
CA PRO A 426 11.64 13.68 -30.14
C PRO A 426 10.23 13.43 -29.59
N LEU A 427 10.10 12.70 -28.48
CA LEU A 427 8.82 12.50 -27.78
C LEU A 427 8.46 13.67 -26.84
N SER A 428 9.26 14.74 -26.80
CA SER A 428 9.01 15.97 -26.04
C SER A 428 8.71 15.77 -24.55
N ARG A 429 9.30 14.74 -23.94
CA ARG A 429 8.94 14.33 -22.59
C ARG A 429 9.38 15.31 -21.52
N ARG A 430 10.45 16.07 -21.77
CA ARG A 430 10.87 17.14 -20.84
C ARG A 430 9.80 18.20 -20.62
N LEU A 431 8.84 18.33 -21.55
CA LEU A 431 7.75 19.31 -21.46
C LEU A 431 6.67 18.89 -20.45
N SER A 432 6.67 17.64 -19.99
CA SER A 432 5.72 17.14 -18.99
C SER A 432 5.70 17.98 -17.69
N VAL A 433 6.85 18.56 -17.31
CA VAL A 433 7.01 19.42 -16.13
C VAL A 433 6.40 20.81 -16.33
N TYR A 434 6.38 21.31 -17.57
CA TYR A 434 6.02 22.70 -17.89
C TYR A 434 4.64 22.84 -18.54
N GLU A 435 4.19 21.82 -19.28
CA GLU A 435 2.91 21.83 -19.99
C GLU A 435 1.76 21.56 -19.03
N LYS A 436 1.09 22.63 -18.61
CA LYS A 436 -0.20 22.53 -17.90
C LYS A 436 -1.25 22.02 -18.86
N ARG A 437 -1.56 20.73 -18.77
CA ARG A 437 -2.67 20.11 -19.49
C ARG A 437 -4.00 20.74 -19.06
N PRO A 438 -5.00 20.80 -19.96
CA PRO A 438 -6.32 21.31 -19.59
C PRO A 438 -6.87 20.50 -18.41
N PRO A 439 -7.68 21.13 -17.53
CA PRO A 439 -8.28 20.44 -16.41
C PRO A 439 -9.08 19.23 -16.91
N CYS A 440 -8.84 18.07 -16.29
CA CYS A 440 -9.56 16.85 -16.60
C CYS A 440 -11.06 17.07 -16.35
N GLU A 441 -11.91 16.48 -17.18
CA GLU A 441 -13.35 16.46 -16.97
C GLU A 441 -13.81 15.03 -17.21
N VAL A 442 -14.29 14.37 -16.15
CA VAL A 442 -14.66 12.96 -16.21
C VAL A 442 -16.04 12.82 -16.84
N GLN A 443 -16.12 12.13 -17.96
CA GLN A 443 -17.36 11.89 -18.69
C GLN A 443 -18.02 10.65 -18.11
N VAL A 444 -19.27 10.76 -17.69
CA VAL A 444 -20.00 9.65 -17.08
C VAL A 444 -21.29 9.39 -17.86
N THR A 445 -21.49 8.14 -18.27
CA THR A 445 -22.77 7.70 -18.84
C THR A 445 -23.39 6.69 -17.88
N VAL A 446 -24.61 7.00 -17.42
CA VAL A 446 -25.39 6.10 -16.55
C VAL A 446 -26.42 5.38 -17.39
N LEU A 447 -26.49 4.06 -17.26
CA LEU A 447 -27.38 3.18 -18.02
C LEU A 447 -28.26 2.36 -17.08
N ALA A 448 -29.50 2.09 -17.51
CA ALA A 448 -30.38 1.17 -16.81
C ALA A 448 -30.25 -0.26 -17.35
N GLU A 449 -30.12 -1.25 -16.47
CA GLU A 449 -30.10 -2.67 -16.85
C GLU A 449 -31.45 -3.13 -17.41
N SER A 450 -32.56 -2.66 -16.82
CA SER A 450 -33.92 -3.08 -17.18
C SER A 450 -34.88 -1.88 -17.33
N ALA A 451 -36.04 -2.14 -17.93
CA ALA A 451 -37.10 -1.14 -18.06
C ALA A 451 -37.66 -0.68 -16.70
N ASP A 452 -37.64 -1.54 -15.68
CA ASP A 452 -38.11 -1.20 -14.34
C ASP A 452 -37.14 -0.25 -13.62
N VAL A 453 -35.84 -0.53 -13.69
CA VAL A 453 -34.78 0.40 -13.22
C VAL A 453 -34.92 1.76 -13.91
N GLN A 454 -35.11 1.77 -15.23
CA GLN A 454 -35.28 2.99 -16.00
C GLN A 454 -36.51 3.80 -15.53
N ARG A 455 -37.63 3.12 -15.28
CA ARG A 455 -38.86 3.75 -14.77
C ARG A 455 -38.66 4.36 -13.39
N GLU A 456 -37.95 3.65 -12.52
CA GLU A 456 -37.65 4.09 -11.15
C GLU A 456 -36.73 5.32 -11.12
N LEU A 457 -35.68 5.35 -11.95
CA LEU A 457 -34.79 6.52 -12.09
C LEU A 457 -35.55 7.72 -12.68
N ARG A 458 -36.40 7.51 -13.68
CA ARG A 458 -37.25 8.56 -14.26
C ARG A 458 -38.20 9.16 -13.23
N ALA A 459 -38.73 8.37 -12.29
CA ALA A 459 -39.58 8.88 -11.21
C ALA A 459 -38.85 9.88 -10.29
N HIS A 460 -37.51 9.88 -10.31
CA HIS A 460 -36.66 10.80 -9.55
C HIS A 460 -36.04 11.91 -10.41
N ASP A 461 -36.57 12.14 -11.62
CA ASP A 461 -36.12 13.11 -12.62
C ASP A 461 -34.72 12.79 -13.21
N ILE A 462 -34.35 11.51 -13.23
CA ILE A 462 -33.10 11.04 -13.83
C ILE A 462 -33.43 10.33 -15.14
N HIS A 463 -33.03 10.94 -16.25
CA HIS A 463 -33.24 10.41 -17.60
C HIS A 463 -32.00 9.65 -18.06
N VAL A 464 -32.14 8.34 -18.30
CA VAL A 464 -31.05 7.44 -18.74
C VAL A 464 -31.53 6.48 -19.83
N GLN A 465 -30.59 6.07 -20.69
CA GLN A 465 -30.80 5.01 -21.70
C GLN A 465 -30.71 3.62 -21.06
N ARG A 466 -31.39 2.63 -21.63
CA ARG A 466 -31.14 1.22 -21.30
C ARG A 466 -29.97 0.66 -22.11
N VAL A 467 -29.36 -0.42 -21.62
CA VAL A 467 -28.26 -1.09 -22.31
C VAL A 467 -28.66 -1.56 -23.73
N ASP A 468 -29.92 -1.95 -23.94
CA ASP A 468 -30.46 -2.36 -25.25
C ASP A 468 -30.83 -1.20 -26.18
N GLU A 469 -30.87 0.04 -25.69
CA GLU A 469 -31.22 1.24 -26.46
C GLU A 469 -30.00 1.92 -27.12
N ILE A 470 -28.79 1.45 -26.82
CA ILE A 470 -27.53 2.04 -27.31
C ILE A 470 -27.29 1.66 -28.77
N ASP A 471 -26.65 2.56 -29.53
CA ASP A 471 -26.26 2.29 -30.91
C ASP A 471 -25.43 0.98 -31.01
N PRO A 472 -25.79 0.04 -31.91
CA PRO A 472 -25.14 -1.26 -32.05
C PRO A 472 -23.65 -1.21 -32.42
N VAL A 473 -23.13 -0.04 -32.80
CA VAL A 473 -21.70 0.22 -32.99
C VAL A 473 -20.94 0.13 -31.66
N PHE A 474 -21.59 0.45 -30.54
CA PHE A 474 -21.01 0.33 -29.19
C PHE A 474 -21.33 -1.04 -28.58
N THR A 475 -20.39 -1.57 -27.79
CA THR A 475 -20.58 -2.81 -27.04
C THR A 475 -20.01 -2.62 -25.64
N ILE A 476 -20.82 -2.94 -24.62
CA ILE A 476 -20.43 -2.81 -23.22
C ILE A 476 -20.07 -4.19 -22.68
N LEU A 477 -18.88 -4.33 -22.14
CA LEU A 477 -18.36 -5.58 -21.58
C LEU A 477 -17.74 -5.34 -20.18
N PRO A 478 -17.63 -6.38 -19.34
CA PRO A 478 -16.93 -6.27 -18.06
C PRO A 478 -15.41 -6.17 -18.26
N ALA A 479 -14.70 -5.65 -17.27
CA ALA A 479 -13.23 -5.53 -17.28
C ALA A 479 -12.49 -6.86 -17.54
N SER A 480 -13.03 -8.02 -17.13
CA SER A 480 -12.45 -9.35 -17.44
C SER A 480 -12.26 -9.57 -18.93
N ALA A 481 -13.19 -9.10 -19.76
CA ALA A 481 -13.13 -9.28 -21.20
C ALA A 481 -11.89 -8.61 -21.79
N LEU A 482 -11.50 -7.42 -21.28
CA LEU A 482 -10.27 -6.75 -21.68
C LEU A 482 -9.03 -7.56 -21.26
N GLY A 483 -9.08 -8.30 -20.16
CA GLY A 483 -7.95 -9.10 -19.67
C GLY A 483 -7.62 -10.23 -20.63
N HIS A 484 -8.67 -10.92 -21.08
CA HIS A 484 -8.59 -11.95 -22.11
C HIS A 484 -8.11 -11.41 -23.47
N LEU A 485 -8.45 -10.17 -23.83
CA LEU A 485 -7.94 -9.55 -25.05
C LEU A 485 -6.44 -9.24 -24.95
N LEU A 486 -6.00 -8.69 -23.81
CA LEU A 486 -4.59 -8.36 -23.55
C LEU A 486 -3.71 -9.61 -23.45
N GLU A 487 -4.26 -10.75 -23.01
CA GLU A 487 -3.54 -12.04 -23.02
C GLU A 487 -3.05 -12.40 -24.43
N LYS A 488 -3.84 -12.10 -25.47
CA LYS A 488 -3.46 -12.41 -26.87
C LYS A 488 -2.47 -11.43 -27.47
N ILE A 489 -2.33 -10.24 -26.89
CA ILE A 489 -1.38 -9.25 -27.35
C ILE A 489 0.03 -9.69 -26.91
N GLY A 490 0.95 -9.80 -27.87
CA GLY A 490 2.30 -10.33 -27.63
C GLY A 490 2.42 -11.85 -27.71
N GLU A 491 1.37 -12.60 -28.08
CA GLU A 491 1.49 -14.05 -28.32
C GLU A 491 2.46 -14.32 -29.50
N SER A 492 3.48 -15.16 -29.28
CA SER A 492 4.38 -15.65 -30.35
C SER A 492 4.67 -17.13 -30.19
N LYS A 493 4.18 -17.92 -31.13
CA LYS A 493 4.42 -19.37 -31.21
C LYS A 493 5.88 -19.71 -31.47
N LYS A 494 6.63 -18.83 -32.13
CA LYS A 494 8.05 -19.04 -32.45
C LYS A 494 8.94 -18.87 -31.21
N LEU A 495 8.57 -17.95 -30.33
CA LEU A 495 9.30 -17.62 -29.11
C LEU A 495 8.71 -18.26 -27.85
N ASN A 496 7.65 -19.08 -27.98
CA ASN A 496 6.88 -19.66 -26.88
C ASN A 496 6.34 -18.63 -25.87
N LEU A 497 5.93 -17.45 -26.35
CA LEU A 497 5.41 -16.38 -25.51
C LEU A 497 3.88 -16.38 -25.53
N SER A 498 3.26 -16.35 -24.35
CA SER A 498 1.80 -16.40 -24.22
C SER A 498 1.09 -15.04 -24.18
N GLY A 499 1.82 -13.92 -24.14
CA GLY A 499 1.28 -12.56 -23.93
C GLY A 499 1.07 -12.18 -22.46
N ARG A 500 0.09 -11.32 -22.13
CA ARG A 500 -0.12 -10.82 -20.76
C ARG A 500 -0.72 -11.90 -19.84
N PRO A 501 -0.19 -12.13 -18.62
CA PRO A 501 -0.81 -13.03 -17.66
C PRO A 501 -2.23 -12.60 -17.23
N LEU A 502 -3.16 -13.55 -17.15
CA LEU A 502 -4.58 -13.32 -16.82
C LEU A 502 -4.83 -12.97 -15.34
N ASP A 503 -3.93 -13.37 -14.44
CA ASP A 503 -4.01 -13.09 -13.00
C ASP A 503 -3.75 -11.61 -12.67
N ARG A 504 -3.28 -10.82 -13.64
CA ARG A 504 -3.02 -9.40 -13.46
C ARG A 504 -4.30 -8.58 -13.64
N PRO A 505 -4.75 -7.83 -12.63
CA PRO A 505 -5.97 -7.05 -12.72
C PRO A 505 -5.84 -5.95 -13.78
N ILE A 506 -7.00 -5.45 -14.22
CA ILE A 506 -7.09 -4.30 -15.10
C ILE A 506 -7.56 -3.12 -14.27
N GLY A 507 -6.77 -2.05 -14.30
CA GLY A 507 -7.09 -0.86 -13.54
C GLY A 507 -8.16 0.03 -14.19
N LEU A 508 -8.54 1.05 -13.42
CA LEU A 508 -9.62 1.96 -13.75
C LEU A 508 -9.29 2.87 -14.94
N LEU A 509 -8.05 3.35 -15.04
CA LEU A 509 -7.64 4.23 -16.14
C LEU A 509 -7.71 3.48 -17.47
N SER A 510 -7.41 2.18 -17.46
CA SER A 510 -7.55 1.32 -18.62
C SER A 510 -9.00 1.09 -19.05
N THR A 511 -9.94 0.96 -18.11
CA THR A 511 -11.37 0.78 -18.44
C THR A 511 -12.07 2.08 -18.81
N SER A 512 -11.56 3.23 -18.37
CA SER A 512 -12.17 4.56 -18.57
C SER A 512 -11.97 5.19 -19.95
N ARG A 513 -11.92 4.38 -21.01
CA ARG A 513 -11.72 4.83 -22.40
C ARG A 513 -12.40 3.92 -23.41
N LEU A 514 -12.49 4.40 -24.64
CA LEU A 514 -13.10 3.67 -25.75
C LEU A 514 -12.05 2.81 -26.47
N TYR A 515 -12.37 1.55 -26.76
CA TYR A 515 -11.52 0.67 -27.54
C TYR A 515 -12.10 0.43 -28.93
N GLN A 516 -11.33 0.75 -29.98
CA GLN A 516 -11.69 0.42 -31.34
C GLN A 516 -11.12 -0.96 -31.69
N ILE A 517 -11.99 -1.94 -31.88
CA ILE A 517 -11.64 -3.32 -32.30
C ILE A 517 -12.36 -3.60 -33.61
N GLY A 518 -11.62 -3.60 -34.71
CA GLY A 518 -12.21 -3.67 -36.06
C GLY A 518 -13.16 -2.49 -36.31
N ASN A 519 -14.43 -2.81 -36.61
CA ASN A 519 -15.48 -1.82 -36.89
C ASN A 519 -16.37 -1.50 -35.68
N LYS A 520 -16.10 -2.11 -34.51
CA LYS A 520 -16.87 -1.90 -33.29
C LYS A 520 -16.09 -1.08 -32.27
N PHE A 521 -16.83 -0.34 -31.45
CA PHE A 521 -16.28 0.34 -30.30
C PHE A 521 -16.71 -0.38 -29.02
N VAL A 522 -15.75 -0.83 -28.25
CA VAL A 522 -15.97 -1.58 -27.01
C VAL A 522 -15.66 -0.67 -25.83
N ILE A 523 -16.55 -0.68 -24.83
CA ILE A 523 -16.37 0.02 -23.56
C ILE A 523 -16.36 -1.03 -22.46
N PHE A 524 -15.40 -0.93 -21.56
CA PHE A 524 -15.29 -1.84 -20.43
C PHE A 524 -15.83 -1.16 -19.18
N THR A 525 -16.77 -1.79 -18.48
CA THR A 525 -17.25 -1.26 -17.21
C THR A 525 -16.13 -1.37 -16.15
N PRO A 526 -16.02 -0.41 -15.23
CA PRO A 526 -15.08 -0.49 -14.12
C PRO A 526 -15.22 -1.78 -13.32
N GLN A 527 -14.12 -2.27 -12.76
CA GLN A 527 -14.10 -3.54 -12.02
C GLN A 527 -15.03 -3.54 -10.79
N PHE A 528 -15.16 -2.42 -10.08
CA PHE A 528 -16.03 -2.29 -8.91
C PHE A 528 -17.54 -2.44 -9.22
N MET A 529 -17.93 -2.37 -10.49
CA MET A 529 -19.34 -2.58 -10.90
C MET A 529 -19.72 -4.06 -10.94
N ASP A 530 -18.75 -4.98 -10.88
CA ASP A 530 -19.01 -6.42 -10.88
C ASP A 530 -19.13 -6.94 -9.45
N SER A 531 -20.36 -6.91 -8.92
CA SER A 531 -20.66 -7.33 -7.54
C SER A 531 -20.33 -8.80 -7.24
N ARG A 532 -20.21 -9.65 -8.27
CA ARG A 532 -19.85 -11.07 -8.09
C ARG A 532 -18.39 -11.26 -7.67
N ARG A 533 -17.54 -10.25 -7.88
CA ARG A 533 -16.10 -10.31 -7.57
C ARG A 533 -15.78 -9.99 -6.12
N SER A 534 -16.60 -9.16 -5.47
CA SER A 534 -16.30 -8.65 -4.13
C SER A 534 -17.57 -8.47 -3.33
N HIS A 535 -17.70 -9.21 -2.22
CA HIS A 535 -18.86 -9.12 -1.33
C HIS A 535 -19.01 -7.72 -0.70
N LEU A 536 -17.93 -6.93 -0.67
CA LEU A 536 -17.94 -5.54 -0.21
C LEU A 536 -18.91 -4.65 -1.01
N MET A 537 -19.08 -4.94 -2.31
CA MET A 537 -19.90 -4.13 -3.22
C MET A 537 -21.41 -4.33 -3.00
N TYR A 538 -21.83 -5.31 -2.20
CA TYR A 538 -23.23 -5.49 -1.81
C TYR A 538 -23.69 -4.43 -0.78
N ASP A 539 -22.76 -3.76 -0.08
CA ASP A 539 -23.08 -2.55 0.69
C ASP A 539 -23.08 -1.35 -0.26
N ILE A 540 -24.28 -0.90 -0.63
CA ILE A 540 -24.49 0.22 -1.57
C ILE A 540 -23.76 1.50 -1.12
N ARG A 541 -23.55 1.70 0.19
CA ARG A 541 -22.82 2.87 0.69
C ARG A 541 -21.34 2.78 0.37
N ILE A 542 -20.72 1.59 0.50
CA ILE A 542 -19.36 1.35 0.03
C ILE A 542 -19.29 1.53 -1.48
N LEU A 543 -20.22 0.93 -2.25
CA LEU A 543 -20.22 1.06 -3.70
C LEU A 543 -20.29 2.53 -4.16
N THR A 544 -21.13 3.33 -3.52
CA THR A 544 -21.28 4.77 -3.83
C THR A 544 -20.06 5.60 -3.39
N ASP A 545 -19.44 5.24 -2.27
CA ASP A 545 -18.19 5.84 -1.80
C ASP A 545 -17.02 5.51 -2.74
N GLU A 546 -16.97 4.29 -3.26
CA GLU A 546 -16.02 3.87 -4.29
C GLU A 546 -16.29 4.62 -5.60
N TRP A 547 -17.53 4.85 -6.04
CA TRP A 547 -17.80 5.71 -7.21
C TRP A 547 -17.15 7.10 -7.05
N SER A 548 -17.33 7.69 -5.88
CA SER A 548 -16.80 9.02 -5.58
C SER A 548 -15.27 9.02 -5.57
N SER A 549 -14.68 8.03 -4.89
CA SER A 549 -13.22 7.88 -4.76
C SER A 549 -12.54 7.57 -6.09
N GLU A 550 -13.16 6.71 -6.91
CA GLU A 550 -12.62 6.28 -8.20
C GLU A 550 -12.77 7.37 -9.27
N LEU A 551 -13.89 8.11 -9.29
CA LEU A 551 -14.02 9.28 -10.18
C LEU A 551 -13.04 10.40 -9.81
N GLN A 552 -12.80 10.63 -8.51
CA GLN A 552 -11.77 11.55 -8.03
C GLN A 552 -10.37 11.08 -8.41
N TYR A 553 -10.10 9.78 -8.33
CA TYR A 553 -8.83 9.20 -8.76
C TYR A 553 -8.60 9.40 -10.27
N ILE A 554 -9.60 9.12 -11.12
CA ILE A 554 -9.50 9.43 -12.56
C ILE A 554 -9.23 10.92 -12.76
N TYR A 555 -9.99 11.79 -12.10
CA TYR A 555 -9.83 13.23 -12.24
C TYR A 555 -8.41 13.72 -11.90
N ALA A 556 -7.82 13.19 -10.82
CA ALA A 556 -6.47 13.54 -10.37
C ALA A 556 -5.36 12.93 -11.24
N SER A 557 -5.52 11.68 -11.68
CA SER A 557 -4.47 10.90 -12.33
C SER A 557 -4.55 10.87 -13.86
N TRP A 558 -5.63 11.33 -14.49
CA TRP A 558 -5.74 11.24 -15.96
C TRP A 558 -4.66 12.04 -16.69
N ASN A 559 -4.34 13.22 -16.16
CA ASN A 559 -3.37 14.12 -16.77
C ASN A 559 -1.92 13.66 -16.54
N SER A 560 -1.61 12.96 -15.44
CA SER A 560 -0.24 12.45 -15.16
C SER A 560 0.16 11.33 -16.12
N VAL A 561 -0.79 10.52 -16.58
CA VAL A 561 -0.50 9.36 -17.45
C VAL A 561 -0.45 9.69 -18.94
N SER A 562 -0.51 10.97 -19.28
CA SER A 562 -0.33 11.46 -20.64
C SER A 562 -1.34 11.00 -21.70
N ILE A 563 -2.53 10.52 -21.31
CA ILE A 563 -3.56 10.04 -22.25
C ILE A 563 -4.18 11.22 -23.04
N SER A 564 -4.34 11.04 -24.36
CA SER A 564 -5.04 12.00 -25.22
C SER A 564 -6.55 11.75 -25.21
N GLY A 565 -7.35 12.81 -25.03
CA GLY A 565 -8.80 12.75 -24.89
C GLY A 565 -9.28 12.71 -23.44
N ARG A 566 -10.60 12.76 -23.25
CA ARG A 566 -11.24 12.77 -21.92
C ARG A 566 -11.58 11.35 -21.45
N PRO A 567 -11.55 11.08 -20.12
CA PRO A 567 -11.96 9.79 -19.60
C PRO A 567 -13.47 9.60 -19.71
N LEU A 568 -13.90 8.39 -20.07
CA LEU A 568 -15.30 7.97 -20.11
C LEU A 568 -15.53 6.80 -19.18
N VAL A 569 -16.44 6.96 -18.23
CA VAL A 569 -16.88 5.92 -17.29
C VAL A 569 -18.34 5.58 -17.57
N VAL A 570 -18.63 4.29 -17.74
CA VAL A 570 -20.00 3.79 -17.92
C VAL A 570 -20.45 3.06 -16.66
N LEU A 571 -21.53 3.53 -16.05
CA LEU A 571 -22.14 2.95 -14.86
C LEU A 571 -23.48 2.30 -15.23
N VAL A 572 -23.59 0.98 -15.04
CA VAL A 572 -24.84 0.23 -15.28
C VAL A 572 -25.56 0.05 -13.95
N ILE A 573 -26.75 0.62 -13.81
CA ILE A 573 -27.59 0.51 -12.62
C ILE A 573 -28.43 -0.76 -12.72
N THR A 574 -28.28 -1.64 -11.74
CA THR A 574 -29.03 -2.90 -11.63
C THR A 574 -30.22 -2.76 -10.70
N GLN A 575 -31.17 -3.70 -10.79
CA GLN A 575 -32.36 -3.70 -9.92
C GLN A 575 -31.98 -3.81 -8.44
N GLY A 576 -30.96 -4.60 -8.09
CA GLY A 576 -30.49 -4.78 -6.70
C GLY A 576 -29.97 -3.52 -6.01
N MET A 577 -29.54 -2.51 -6.79
CA MET A 577 -29.11 -1.21 -6.28
C MET A 577 -30.28 -0.31 -5.87
N LEU A 578 -31.48 -0.56 -6.42
CA LEU A 578 -32.69 0.23 -6.18
C LEU A 578 -33.77 -0.54 -5.42
N SER A 579 -33.65 -1.86 -5.32
CA SER A 579 -34.65 -2.74 -4.69
C SER A 579 -34.66 -2.61 -3.16
N THR A 580 -35.87 -2.59 -2.62
CA THR A 580 -36.15 -2.59 -1.17
C THR A 580 -36.70 -3.93 -0.66
N GLU A 581 -36.82 -4.94 -1.53
CA GLU A 581 -37.69 -6.11 -1.32
C GLU A 581 -37.04 -7.29 -0.58
N GLY A 582 -35.70 -7.42 -0.55
CA GLY A 582 -35.01 -8.57 0.05
C GLY A 582 -34.94 -8.65 1.58
N LEU A 583 -35.60 -7.73 2.32
CA LEU A 583 -35.41 -7.58 3.78
C LEU A 583 -36.73 -7.35 4.53
N SER A 584 -37.85 -7.87 4.02
CA SER A 584 -39.19 -7.71 4.60
C SER A 584 -39.37 -8.35 5.99
N HIS A 585 -38.39 -9.10 6.50
CA HIS A 585 -38.52 -9.83 7.77
C HIS A 585 -37.68 -9.32 8.95
N PHE A 586 -36.82 -8.30 8.79
CA PHE A 586 -36.14 -7.65 9.92
C PHE A 586 -36.15 -6.11 9.87
N SER A 587 -36.21 -5.54 11.07
CA SER A 587 -36.67 -4.21 11.42
C SER A 587 -35.70 -3.07 11.05
N ASN A 588 -35.58 -2.68 9.77
CA ASN A 588 -34.94 -1.41 9.40
C ASN A 588 -35.45 -0.80 8.09
N ILE A 589 -36.75 -0.45 8.05
CA ILE A 589 -37.37 0.34 6.95
C ILE A 589 -36.58 1.63 6.67
N HIS A 590 -35.97 2.23 7.70
CA HIS A 590 -35.14 3.43 7.57
C HIS A 590 -33.88 3.20 6.73
N LEU A 591 -33.15 2.09 6.93
CA LEU A 591 -31.90 1.80 6.22
C LEU A 591 -32.14 1.61 4.70
N ASN A 592 -33.25 0.95 4.33
CA ASN A 592 -33.62 0.71 2.93
C ASN A 592 -33.95 2.00 2.16
N ARG A 593 -34.67 2.94 2.80
CA ARG A 593 -34.92 4.28 2.21
C ARG A 593 -33.61 5.05 2.03
N HIS A 594 -32.69 4.93 2.99
CA HIS A 594 -31.38 5.58 2.92
C HIS A 594 -30.51 5.05 1.77
N MET A 595 -30.51 3.73 1.50
CA MET A 595 -29.67 3.15 0.44
C MET A 595 -30.10 3.59 -0.97
N LYS A 596 -31.40 3.50 -1.27
CA LYS A 596 -31.95 4.00 -2.54
C LYS A 596 -31.71 5.50 -2.71
N SER A 597 -31.92 6.27 -1.63
CA SER A 597 -31.61 7.71 -1.59
C SER A 597 -30.12 8.00 -1.82
N THR A 598 -29.22 7.12 -1.38
CA THR A 598 -27.76 7.27 -1.56
C THR A 598 -27.37 7.15 -3.03
N VAL A 599 -27.84 6.11 -3.73
CA VAL A 599 -27.57 5.94 -5.19
C VAL A 599 -28.16 7.09 -5.99
N ILE A 600 -29.43 7.42 -5.74
CA ILE A 600 -30.12 8.52 -6.44
C ILE A 600 -29.43 9.85 -6.14
N GLY A 601 -29.04 10.09 -4.89
CA GLY A 601 -28.30 11.28 -4.47
C GLY A 601 -26.95 11.39 -5.16
N ALA A 602 -26.22 10.29 -5.31
CA ALA A 602 -24.95 10.26 -6.04
C ALA A 602 -25.12 10.54 -7.53
N ILE A 603 -26.12 9.92 -8.20
CA ILE A 603 -26.42 10.20 -9.61
C ILE A 603 -26.83 11.66 -9.79
N LYS A 604 -27.63 12.22 -8.89
CA LYS A 604 -27.98 13.65 -8.91
C LYS A 604 -26.74 14.54 -8.75
N LYS A 605 -25.82 14.21 -7.85
CA LYS A 605 -24.55 14.94 -7.71
C LYS A 605 -23.69 14.88 -8.99
N ILE A 606 -23.59 13.71 -9.62
CA ILE A 606 -22.94 13.55 -10.93
C ILE A 606 -23.61 14.47 -11.97
N ASN A 607 -24.95 14.54 -11.99
CA ASN A 607 -25.69 15.43 -12.89
C ASN A 607 -25.48 16.92 -12.58
N THR A 608 -25.21 17.30 -11.33
CA THR A 608 -24.88 18.70 -10.96
C THR A 608 -23.48 19.16 -11.40
N GLY A 609 -22.61 18.23 -11.79
CA GLY A 609 -21.31 18.53 -12.40
C GLY A 609 -20.08 18.39 -11.48
N TYR A 610 -20.27 18.08 -10.20
CA TYR A 610 -19.19 17.84 -9.24
C TYR A 610 -19.51 16.71 -8.27
N LEU A 611 -18.53 15.84 -8.02
CA LEU A 611 -18.61 14.78 -7.02
C LEU A 611 -17.26 14.64 -6.30
N SER A 612 -17.25 14.88 -4.99
CA SER A 612 -16.06 14.70 -4.12
C SER A 612 -14.78 15.39 -4.62
N GLY A 613 -14.91 16.59 -5.18
CA GLY A 613 -13.80 17.37 -5.74
C GLY A 613 -13.51 17.11 -7.22
N ALA A 614 -14.12 16.07 -7.81
CA ALA A 614 -13.96 15.73 -9.22
C ALA A 614 -14.96 16.53 -10.05
N ARG A 615 -14.49 17.11 -11.16
CA ARG A 615 -15.39 17.71 -12.17
C ARG A 615 -15.91 16.61 -13.09
N VAL A 616 -17.23 16.45 -13.14
CA VAL A 616 -17.91 15.35 -13.83
C VAL A 616 -18.93 15.90 -14.81
N VAL A 617 -19.15 15.24 -15.95
CA VAL A 617 -20.23 15.56 -16.89
C VAL A 617 -21.02 14.31 -17.21
N MET A 618 -22.33 14.35 -16.97
CA MET A 618 -23.24 13.25 -17.29
C MET A 618 -23.99 13.50 -18.60
N LYS A 619 -23.86 12.59 -19.59
CA LYS A 619 -24.61 12.59 -20.86
C LYS A 619 -24.74 11.18 -21.45
N ASP A 620 -25.51 11.09 -22.54
CA ASP A 620 -25.63 9.90 -23.37
C ASP A 620 -24.32 9.58 -24.09
N LEU A 621 -24.12 8.29 -24.38
CA LEU A 621 -22.86 7.80 -24.92
C LEU A 621 -22.48 8.44 -26.27
N SER A 622 -23.47 8.70 -27.12
CA SER A 622 -23.28 9.31 -28.44
C SER A 622 -22.68 10.72 -28.37
N ASP A 623 -22.93 11.45 -27.28
CA ASP A 623 -22.45 12.82 -27.11
C ASP A 623 -20.95 12.89 -26.84
N PHE A 624 -20.40 11.85 -26.21
CA PHE A 624 -19.00 11.82 -25.78
C PHE A 624 -18.04 11.30 -26.85
N PHE A 625 -18.54 10.58 -27.86
CA PHE A 625 -17.75 9.89 -28.89
C PHE A 625 -16.62 10.72 -29.52
N ARG A 626 -16.82 12.03 -29.72
CA ARG A 626 -15.81 12.92 -30.34
C ARG A 626 -14.71 13.42 -29.39
N THR A 627 -14.93 13.27 -28.09
CA THR A 627 -14.09 13.87 -27.04
C THR A 627 -13.41 12.83 -26.14
N THR A 628 -13.97 11.63 -26.05
CA THR A 628 -13.44 10.53 -25.26
C THR A 628 -12.10 10.05 -25.81
N ALA A 629 -11.20 9.62 -24.92
CA ALA A 629 -9.97 8.94 -25.30
C ALA A 629 -10.26 7.62 -26.03
N VAL A 630 -9.62 7.41 -27.18
CA VAL A 630 -9.80 6.20 -27.99
C VAL A 630 -8.47 5.46 -28.10
N SER A 631 -8.46 4.19 -27.71
CA SER A 631 -7.37 3.26 -27.96
C SER A 631 -7.74 2.32 -29.10
N LYS A 632 -6.85 2.12 -30.07
CA LYS A 632 -7.10 1.23 -31.21
C LYS A 632 -6.34 -0.06 -31.00
N MET A 633 -6.99 -1.20 -31.21
CA MET A 633 -6.39 -2.53 -31.09
C MET A 633 -6.62 -3.31 -32.39
N GLU A 634 -5.54 -3.78 -33.00
CA GLU A 634 -5.59 -4.64 -34.18
C GLU A 634 -5.01 -6.01 -33.86
N PHE A 635 -5.80 -7.06 -34.11
CA PHE A 635 -5.41 -8.44 -33.91
C PHE A 635 -5.06 -9.09 -35.24
N ARG A 636 -4.04 -9.97 -35.23
CA ARG A 636 -3.60 -10.70 -36.42
C ARG A 636 -4.64 -11.70 -36.93
N ASP A 637 -5.45 -12.26 -36.03
CA ASP A 637 -6.46 -13.27 -36.33
C ASP A 637 -7.89 -12.72 -36.20
N LYS A 638 -8.81 -13.13 -37.09
CA LYS A 638 -10.27 -12.82 -37.01
C LYS A 638 -10.98 -13.35 -35.75
N LYS A 639 -10.26 -14.02 -34.85
CA LYS A 639 -10.77 -14.64 -33.61
C LYS A 639 -11.22 -13.63 -32.56
N ALA A 640 -10.75 -12.38 -32.61
CA ALA A 640 -11.12 -11.37 -31.61
C ALA A 640 -12.65 -11.10 -31.58
N GLU A 641 -13.30 -11.04 -32.76
CA GLU A 641 -14.76 -10.87 -32.83
C GLU A 641 -15.54 -12.11 -32.36
N GLU A 642 -14.98 -13.30 -32.52
CA GLU A 642 -15.56 -14.56 -32.05
C GLU A 642 -15.43 -14.69 -30.53
N MET A 643 -14.31 -14.23 -29.98
CA MET A 643 -14.05 -14.17 -28.53
C MET A 643 -14.96 -13.16 -27.81
N LEU A 644 -15.19 -11.99 -28.40
CA LEU A 644 -16.14 -11.02 -27.87
C LEU A 644 -17.56 -11.63 -27.76
N ARG A 645 -17.90 -12.59 -28.64
CA ARG A 645 -19.17 -13.33 -28.57
C ARG A 645 -19.16 -14.44 -27.53
N SER A 646 -18.06 -15.16 -27.35
CA SER A 646 -17.95 -16.24 -26.35
C SER A 646 -17.99 -15.72 -24.92
N VAL A 647 -17.29 -14.62 -24.63
CA VAL A 647 -17.27 -13.99 -23.30
C VAL A 647 -18.63 -13.41 -22.93
N ALA A 648 -19.42 -12.97 -23.91
CA ALA A 648 -20.79 -12.53 -23.69
C ALA A 648 -21.77 -13.69 -23.34
N ALA A 649 -21.42 -14.95 -23.63
CA ALA A 649 -22.30 -16.11 -23.54
C ALA A 649 -22.19 -16.89 -22.21
N GLU A 650 -21.15 -16.69 -21.38
CA GLU A 650 -20.90 -17.44 -20.13
C GLU A 650 -21.85 -17.09 -18.94
N LYS A 651 -22.98 -16.40 -19.18
CA LYS A 651 -23.97 -15.99 -18.15
C LYS A 651 -24.90 -17.12 -17.66
N VAL A 652 -24.48 -18.38 -17.57
CA VAL A 652 -25.38 -19.49 -17.16
C VAL A 652 -25.40 -19.67 -15.64
N GLN A 653 -26.58 -19.44 -15.06
CA GLN A 653 -26.91 -19.43 -13.63
C GLN A 653 -27.35 -20.83 -13.15
N PHE A 654 -26.85 -21.26 -11.99
CA PHE A 654 -27.39 -22.40 -11.22
C PHE A 654 -28.29 -21.81 -10.12
N THR A 655 -29.52 -22.31 -9.97
CA THR A 655 -30.51 -21.77 -9.01
C THR A 655 -31.15 -22.94 -8.26
N LEU A 656 -30.99 -23.04 -6.92
CA LEU A 656 -31.98 -23.79 -6.12
C LEU A 656 -33.30 -22.99 -6.11
N LEU A 657 -34.38 -23.76 -6.10
CA LEU A 657 -35.78 -23.33 -6.23
C LEU A 657 -36.10 -22.06 -5.41
N THR A 658 -36.37 -20.96 -6.11
CA THR A 658 -37.14 -19.81 -5.61
C THR A 658 -38.63 -20.01 -5.89
N GLU A 659 -39.49 -19.40 -5.08
CA GLU A 659 -40.95 -19.61 -5.08
C GLU A 659 -41.65 -19.34 -6.42
N ASP A 660 -41.02 -18.58 -7.32
CA ASP A 660 -41.57 -18.20 -8.63
C ASP A 660 -41.61 -19.33 -9.67
N ALA A 661 -40.98 -20.49 -9.42
CA ALA A 661 -41.02 -21.62 -10.35
C ALA A 661 -42.28 -22.50 -10.22
N THR A 662 -43.21 -22.19 -9.30
CA THR A 662 -44.39 -23.03 -9.03
C THR A 662 -45.62 -22.75 -9.90
N GLU A 663 -45.63 -21.69 -10.71
CA GLU A 663 -46.78 -21.39 -11.59
C GLU A 663 -46.64 -21.88 -13.03
N ALA A 664 -45.47 -22.33 -13.47
CA ALA A 664 -45.23 -22.67 -14.88
C ALA A 664 -44.78 -24.13 -15.08
N LYS A 665 -45.52 -25.11 -14.56
CA LYS A 665 -45.41 -26.54 -14.96
C LYS A 665 -46.59 -27.40 -14.48
N SER A 666 -47.82 -26.93 -14.74
CA SER A 666 -48.97 -27.84 -14.77
C SER A 666 -49.27 -28.17 -16.22
N GLU A 667 -48.68 -29.24 -16.75
CA GLU A 667 -49.33 -30.13 -17.73
C GLU A 667 -48.42 -31.33 -18.10
N LYS A 668 -48.99 -32.54 -17.95
CA LYS A 668 -48.59 -33.85 -18.49
C LYS A 668 -47.44 -34.61 -17.82
N MET A 669 -47.80 -35.55 -16.94
CA MET A 669 -47.71 -37.01 -17.20
C MET A 669 -48.18 -37.79 -15.97
N ALA A 670 -49.14 -38.70 -16.17
CA ALA A 670 -49.67 -39.58 -15.14
C ALA A 670 -48.89 -40.90 -15.08
N SER A 671 -48.42 -41.31 -13.90
CA SER A 671 -48.25 -42.72 -13.50
C SER A 671 -48.20 -42.85 -11.96
N PRO A 672 -48.51 -44.03 -11.38
CA PRO A 672 -49.14 -44.11 -10.07
C PRO A 672 -48.17 -44.52 -8.95
N ARG A 673 -47.77 -43.57 -8.10
CA ARG A 673 -47.48 -43.84 -6.68
C ARG A 673 -48.06 -42.70 -5.86
N GLY A 674 -48.90 -43.07 -4.89
CA GLY A 674 -49.81 -42.15 -4.21
C GLY A 674 -49.12 -40.98 -3.52
N PRO A 675 -49.74 -39.79 -3.48
CA PRO A 675 -49.15 -38.62 -2.85
C PRO A 675 -49.25 -38.76 -1.34
N ARG A 676 -48.11 -38.80 -0.65
CA ARG A 676 -48.03 -38.32 0.72
C ARG A 676 -48.03 -36.79 0.65
N THR A 677 -49.22 -36.20 0.70
CA THR A 677 -49.38 -34.76 0.96
C THR A 677 -48.95 -34.48 2.40
N LEU A 678 -47.67 -34.14 2.59
CA LEU A 678 -47.22 -33.44 3.78
C LEU A 678 -47.66 -31.98 3.65
N LYS A 679 -48.54 -31.55 4.55
CA LYS A 679 -48.97 -30.15 4.65
C LYS A 679 -47.74 -29.30 4.94
N ARG A 680 -47.46 -28.34 4.05
CA ARG A 680 -46.51 -27.24 4.24
C ARG A 680 -46.96 -26.46 5.48
N GLY A 681 -46.40 -26.79 6.64
CA GLY A 681 -46.68 -26.14 7.91
C GLY A 681 -45.85 -24.88 8.00
N GLU A 682 -46.49 -23.77 8.42
CA GLU A 682 -45.81 -22.53 8.77
C GLU A 682 -44.73 -22.83 9.83
N SER A 683 -43.45 -22.82 9.43
CA SER A 683 -42.31 -22.84 10.36
C SER A 683 -42.22 -21.48 11.03
N VAL A 684 -43.11 -21.26 12.00
CA VAL A 684 -43.10 -20.12 12.89
C VAL A 684 -43.31 -20.68 14.29
N LYS A 685 -42.24 -21.21 14.92
CA LYS A 685 -42.13 -21.30 16.40
C LYS A 685 -40.78 -21.79 16.98
N ASP A 686 -39.82 -22.30 16.20
CA ASP A 686 -38.53 -22.82 16.73
C ASP A 686 -37.30 -21.94 16.45
N ARG A 687 -37.41 -20.63 16.69
CA ARG A 687 -36.28 -19.68 16.52
C ARG A 687 -35.08 -19.93 17.47
N SER A 688 -35.26 -20.65 18.59
CA SER A 688 -34.22 -20.77 19.63
C SER A 688 -33.15 -21.83 19.34
N ALA A 689 -33.50 -22.95 18.69
CA ALA A 689 -32.61 -24.09 18.48
C ALA A 689 -31.50 -23.80 17.44
N TYR A 690 -31.84 -23.11 16.35
CA TYR A 690 -30.89 -22.72 15.30
C TYR A 690 -30.05 -21.50 15.69
N SER A 691 -30.61 -20.57 16.48
CA SER A 691 -29.87 -19.44 17.08
C SER A 691 -28.69 -19.92 17.96
N LEU A 692 -28.79 -21.10 18.57
CA LEU A 692 -27.71 -21.70 19.36
C LEU A 692 -26.57 -22.25 18.50
N ILE A 693 -26.83 -22.85 17.33
CA ILE A 693 -25.79 -23.28 16.37
C ILE A 693 -25.10 -22.06 15.76
N HIS A 694 -25.87 -21.03 15.43
CA HIS A 694 -25.37 -19.74 15.00
C HIS A 694 -24.45 -19.11 16.06
N LYS A 695 -24.90 -18.99 17.31
CA LYS A 695 -24.08 -18.49 18.43
C LYS A 695 -22.87 -19.37 18.72
N ALA A 696 -22.99 -20.70 18.62
CA ALA A 696 -21.86 -21.61 18.79
C ALA A 696 -20.82 -21.47 17.67
N SER A 697 -21.26 -21.22 16.43
CA SER A 697 -20.40 -20.96 15.27
C SER A 697 -19.84 -19.54 15.25
N MET A 698 -20.38 -18.61 16.06
CA MET A 698 -19.89 -17.24 16.24
C MET A 698 -19.00 -17.08 17.49
N ARG A 699 -19.00 -18.04 18.41
CA ARG A 699 -18.17 -18.06 19.63
C ARG A 699 -16.72 -18.44 19.30
N HIS A 700 -15.93 -17.49 18.81
CA HIS A 700 -14.50 -17.68 18.62
C HIS A 700 -13.67 -16.98 19.71
N ARG A 701 -12.80 -17.76 20.38
CA ARG A 701 -11.92 -17.32 21.47
C ARG A 701 -10.75 -16.44 21.02
N SER A 702 -10.60 -16.17 19.72
CA SER A 702 -9.44 -15.49 19.13
C SER A 702 -9.49 -13.95 19.18
N ILE A 703 -10.69 -13.36 19.16
CA ILE A 703 -10.92 -11.90 19.30
C ILE A 703 -11.19 -11.53 20.77
N ALA A 704 -11.11 -12.50 21.70
CA ALA A 704 -11.36 -12.25 23.11
C ALA A 704 -10.38 -11.19 23.65
N LEU A 705 -10.93 -10.09 24.15
CA LEU A 705 -10.18 -9.06 24.86
C LEU A 705 -9.66 -9.64 26.18
N ASP A 706 -8.40 -9.39 26.52
CA ASP A 706 -7.81 -9.83 27.79
C ASP A 706 -8.56 -9.21 28.99
N SER A 707 -8.44 -9.82 30.18
CA SER A 707 -9.12 -9.38 31.42
C SER A 707 -8.95 -7.88 31.72
N ASN A 708 -7.80 -7.30 31.35
CA ASN A 708 -7.46 -5.89 31.57
C ASN A 708 -8.33 -4.90 30.76
N ASP A 709 -9.04 -5.38 29.71
CA ASP A 709 -9.97 -4.57 28.91
C ASP A 709 -11.39 -4.60 29.46
N ALA A 710 -11.78 -5.66 30.18
CA ALA A 710 -13.04 -5.72 30.92
C ALA A 710 -13.11 -4.67 32.04
N ASP A 711 -11.97 -4.27 32.57
CA ASP A 711 -11.88 -3.31 33.68
C ASP A 711 -12.22 -1.86 33.29
N LEU A 712 -12.03 -1.46 32.03
CA LEU A 712 -12.50 -0.16 31.55
C LEU A 712 -14.02 -0.10 31.47
N ILE A 713 -14.65 -1.22 31.13
CA ILE A 713 -16.11 -1.37 31.10
C ILE A 713 -16.66 -1.37 32.54
N GLN A 714 -15.97 -2.02 33.49
CA GLN A 714 -16.35 -2.01 34.91
C GLN A 714 -16.17 -0.64 35.58
N LEU A 715 -15.15 0.15 35.21
CA LEU A 715 -14.91 1.48 35.79
C LEU A 715 -16.05 2.47 35.51
N ARG A 716 -16.71 2.36 34.35
CA ARG A 716 -17.91 3.17 34.03
C ARG A 716 -19.15 2.71 34.80
N LEU A 717 -19.27 1.40 35.04
CA LEU A 717 -20.39 0.81 35.76
C LEU A 717 -20.30 1.06 37.27
N ALA A 718 -19.10 1.05 37.86
CA ALA A 718 -18.88 1.31 39.28
C ALA A 718 -19.18 2.77 39.69
N TYR A 719 -18.90 3.74 38.81
CA TYR A 719 -19.15 5.16 39.09
C TYR A 719 -20.63 5.58 38.93
N LYS A 720 -21.40 4.90 38.07
CA LYS A 720 -22.85 5.12 37.96
C LYS A 720 -23.66 4.57 39.14
N SER A 721 -23.07 3.72 39.98
CA SER A 721 -23.76 3.04 41.08
C SER A 721 -23.21 3.44 42.45
N ARG A 722 -23.12 4.75 42.75
CA ARG A 722 -23.06 5.23 44.14
C ARG A 722 -24.45 5.67 44.59
N PRO A 723 -25.08 5.00 45.57
CA PRO A 723 -26.24 5.54 46.25
C PRO A 723 -25.81 6.73 47.12
N ARG A 724 -26.52 7.85 47.03
CA ARG A 724 -26.41 8.95 48.00
C ARG A 724 -27.07 8.50 49.30
N ASP A 725 -26.28 8.12 50.30
CA ASP A 725 -26.79 7.83 51.65
C ASP A 725 -26.57 9.04 52.57
N LEU A 726 -27.69 9.57 53.07
CA LEU A 726 -27.79 10.61 54.09
C LEU A 726 -27.42 10.04 55.47
N HIS A 727 -26.75 10.89 56.25
CA HIS A 727 -26.31 10.70 57.63
C HIS A 727 -27.32 10.03 58.58
N GLU A 728 -26.81 9.18 59.49
CA GLU A 728 -26.99 9.38 60.94
C GLU A 728 -25.96 8.60 61.78
N MET A 729 -25.49 9.26 62.85
CA MET A 729 -24.52 8.79 63.84
C MET A 729 -25.18 7.84 64.87
N ASP A 730 -24.45 6.85 65.40
CA ASP A 730 -23.84 6.93 66.73
C ASP A 730 -23.10 5.64 67.17
N SER A 731 -22.34 5.77 68.25
CA SER A 731 -21.18 4.97 68.68
C SER A 731 -21.49 3.97 69.84
N PRO A 732 -20.53 3.43 70.63
CA PRO A 732 -19.77 2.19 70.41
C PRO A 732 -19.78 1.21 71.62
N ARG A 733 -19.17 -0.01 71.53
CA ARG A 733 -18.47 -0.71 72.65
C ARG A 733 -17.73 -2.02 72.29
N GLN A 734 -16.39 -1.92 72.28
CA GLN A 734 -15.36 -2.70 73.00
C GLN A 734 -15.48 -4.24 73.23
N SER A 735 -14.61 -5.01 72.54
CA SER A 735 -13.57 -6.01 72.99
C SER A 735 -13.92 -7.14 74.00
N PRO A 736 -13.16 -8.28 74.13
CA PRO A 736 -11.73 -8.51 73.81
C PRO A 736 -11.35 -9.93 73.25
N PRO A 737 -10.04 -10.24 73.05
CA PRO A 737 -9.53 -11.32 72.19
C PRO A 737 -8.71 -12.44 72.90
N LEU A 738 -8.31 -13.48 72.14
CA LEU A 738 -6.99 -14.17 72.09
C LEU A 738 -7.08 -15.70 71.89
N GLY A 739 -6.24 -16.26 70.98
CA GLY A 739 -5.60 -17.57 71.19
C GLY A 739 -5.65 -18.64 70.08
N GLN A 740 -4.62 -18.64 69.22
CA GLN A 740 -3.88 -19.80 68.63
C GLN A 740 -4.56 -20.93 67.80
N LYS A 741 -4.25 -20.93 66.48
CA LYS A 741 -3.73 -21.99 65.54
C LYS A 741 -4.00 -23.51 65.78
N PRO A 742 -3.86 -24.39 64.75
CA PRO A 742 -4.31 -24.36 63.33
C PRO A 742 -4.84 -25.76 62.84
N LEU A 743 -5.06 -25.89 61.52
CA LEU A 743 -5.20 -27.13 60.68
C LEU A 743 -6.61 -27.70 60.40
N GLY A 744 -6.93 -27.74 59.10
CA GLY A 744 -7.33 -28.98 58.41
C GLY A 744 -8.78 -29.10 57.94
N LEU A 745 -8.97 -29.02 56.61
CA LEU A 745 -10.05 -29.58 55.78
C LEU A 745 -11.49 -29.07 56.03
N VAL A 746 -12.23 -28.82 54.92
CA VAL A 746 -13.60 -29.32 54.66
C VAL A 746 -14.12 -28.72 53.33
N LYS A 747 -14.57 -29.62 52.44
CA LYS A 747 -15.63 -29.36 51.44
C LYS A 747 -16.96 -29.35 52.18
N GLU A 748 -17.81 -28.34 51.99
CA GLU A 748 -19.21 -28.53 51.55
C GLU A 748 -20.03 -27.23 51.48
N HIS A 749 -21.03 -27.33 50.62
CA HIS A 749 -22.10 -26.47 50.14
C HIS A 749 -22.85 -25.48 51.08
N SER A 750 -23.51 -24.55 50.37
CA SER A 750 -24.71 -23.75 50.70
C SER A 750 -24.45 -22.50 51.55
N SER A 751 -25.11 -21.36 51.35
CA SER A 751 -26.42 -21.09 50.78
C SER A 751 -26.49 -19.65 50.26
N GLY A 752 -27.06 -19.50 49.07
CA GLY A 752 -27.44 -18.22 48.46
C GLY A 752 -28.86 -18.32 47.89
N GLU A 753 -29.76 -18.96 48.63
CA GLU A 753 -31.20 -18.87 48.43
C GLU A 753 -31.72 -17.70 49.28
N LEU A 754 -32.01 -16.55 48.66
CA LEU A 754 -33.01 -15.56 49.12
C LEU A 754 -33.02 -14.33 48.19
N ARG A 755 -33.15 -14.57 46.89
CA ARG A 755 -33.62 -13.53 45.94
C ARG A 755 -34.52 -14.09 44.83
N GLN A 756 -35.15 -15.23 45.12
CA GLN A 756 -36.07 -15.93 44.24
C GLN A 756 -37.41 -16.18 44.95
N GLN A 757 -37.91 -15.18 45.67
CA GLN A 757 -39.28 -15.19 46.21
C GLN A 757 -39.81 -13.76 46.19
N LEU A 758 -40.28 -13.32 45.03
CA LEU A 758 -41.31 -12.28 44.88
C LEU A 758 -41.58 -12.15 43.38
N LEU A 759 -42.43 -13.05 42.87
CA LEU A 759 -43.36 -12.84 41.75
C LEU A 759 -44.02 -14.18 41.38
N LYS A 760 -44.86 -14.71 42.29
CA LYS A 760 -45.94 -15.64 41.95
C LYS A 760 -47.15 -15.41 42.86
N THR A 761 -48.06 -14.56 42.40
CA THR A 761 -49.53 -14.63 42.55
C THR A 761 -50.06 -13.90 41.30
N THR A 762 -50.99 -14.35 40.46
CA THR A 762 -52.05 -15.36 40.51
C THR A 762 -52.50 -15.60 39.06
N ARG A 763 -52.55 -16.86 38.60
CA ARG A 763 -53.60 -17.38 37.70
C ARG A 763 -53.46 -18.91 37.59
N ARG A 764 -54.34 -19.60 38.30
CA ARG A 764 -54.64 -21.04 38.14
C ARG A 764 -55.41 -21.22 36.83
N GLY A 765 -55.07 -22.26 36.06
CA GLY A 765 -55.87 -22.74 34.93
C GLY A 765 -55.17 -23.84 34.14
N ALA A 766 -55.38 -25.09 34.57
CA ALA A 766 -55.26 -26.37 33.85
C ALA A 766 -54.03 -26.66 32.98
N GLU A 767 -53.26 -27.64 33.45
CA GLU A 767 -52.27 -28.44 32.73
C GLU A 767 -52.90 -29.12 31.49
N ASN A 768 -52.18 -29.06 30.37
CA ASN A 768 -52.13 -30.15 29.41
C ASN A 768 -50.68 -30.24 28.93
N GLU A 769 -50.00 -31.29 29.38
CA GLU A 769 -48.67 -31.69 28.93
C GLU A 769 -48.71 -31.96 27.43
N THR A 770 -47.93 -31.20 26.65
CA THR A 770 -47.36 -31.69 25.41
C THR A 770 -45.85 -31.54 25.52
N ALA A 771 -45.17 -32.69 25.50
CA ALA A 771 -43.73 -32.80 25.61
C ALA A 771 -43.06 -32.09 24.42
N HIS A 772 -42.48 -30.91 24.67
CA HIS A 772 -41.60 -30.23 23.73
C HIS A 772 -40.21 -30.90 23.78
N ARG A 773 -39.75 -31.43 22.64
CA ARG A 773 -38.37 -31.89 22.46
C ARG A 773 -37.52 -30.69 22.01
N ASP A 774 -36.84 -30.05 22.96
CA ASP A 774 -35.74 -29.12 22.64
C ASP A 774 -34.59 -29.90 22.00
N LEU A 775 -34.31 -29.69 20.71
CA LEU A 775 -33.14 -30.26 20.04
C LEU A 775 -31.87 -29.50 20.47
N LYS A 776 -30.99 -30.17 21.22
CA LYS A 776 -29.69 -29.62 21.64
C LYS A 776 -28.69 -29.61 20.46
N THR A 777 -27.74 -28.67 20.45
CA THR A 777 -26.64 -28.57 19.46
C THR A 777 -25.90 -29.89 19.22
N GLU A 778 -25.78 -30.73 20.26
CA GLU A 778 -25.20 -32.07 20.20
C GLU A 778 -26.02 -33.04 19.33
N GLN A 779 -27.35 -32.93 19.32
CA GLN A 779 -28.24 -33.82 18.57
C GLN A 779 -28.24 -33.52 17.06
N ILE A 780 -28.07 -32.25 16.64
CA ILE A 780 -27.99 -31.89 15.22
C ILE A 780 -26.65 -32.31 14.61
N MET A 781 -25.55 -32.21 15.36
CA MET A 781 -24.24 -32.72 14.93
C MET A 781 -24.22 -34.27 14.80
N GLU A 782 -25.10 -34.98 15.49
CA GLU A 782 -25.24 -36.44 15.43
C GLU A 782 -26.10 -36.93 14.23
N MET A 783 -26.87 -36.07 13.54
CA MET A 783 -27.76 -36.43 12.43
C MET A 783 -27.03 -36.95 11.18
N LYS A 784 -27.64 -37.87 10.43
CA LYS A 784 -27.03 -38.38 9.17
C LYS A 784 -27.13 -37.35 8.05
N ALA A 785 -26.34 -37.52 6.99
CA ALA A 785 -26.35 -36.63 5.83
C ALA A 785 -27.76 -36.50 5.24
N ASP A 786 -28.45 -37.62 5.01
CA ASP A 786 -29.81 -37.65 4.46
C ASP A 786 -30.81 -36.82 5.29
N ASP A 787 -30.74 -36.94 6.62
CA ASP A 787 -31.62 -36.19 7.54
C ASP A 787 -31.37 -34.66 7.48
N LEU A 788 -30.11 -34.25 7.26
CA LEU A 788 -29.73 -32.84 7.11
C LEU A 788 -30.15 -32.29 5.73
N LEU A 789 -30.11 -33.11 4.68
CA LEU A 789 -30.55 -32.72 3.34
C LEU A 789 -32.09 -32.61 3.25
N ASP A 790 -32.81 -33.48 3.96
CA ASP A 790 -34.27 -33.37 4.11
C ASP A 790 -34.64 -32.06 4.83
N LEU A 791 -33.94 -31.71 5.93
CA LEU A 791 -34.11 -30.43 6.61
C LEU A 791 -33.79 -29.23 5.68
N LEU A 792 -32.75 -29.33 4.86
CA LEU A 792 -32.36 -28.27 3.91
C LEU A 792 -33.45 -28.02 2.87
N ASN A 793 -34.12 -29.09 2.39
CA ASN A 793 -35.24 -28.99 1.44
C ASN A 793 -36.52 -28.44 2.08
N GLU A 794 -36.71 -28.65 3.39
CA GLU A 794 -37.89 -28.17 4.12
C GLU A 794 -37.79 -26.70 4.53
N THR A 795 -36.58 -26.17 4.77
CA THR A 795 -36.40 -24.79 5.22
C THR A 795 -36.32 -23.77 4.07
N THR A 796 -37.05 -22.67 4.21
CA THR A 796 -36.95 -21.48 3.36
C THR A 796 -36.17 -20.35 4.04
N VAL A 797 -35.67 -20.57 5.26
CA VAL A 797 -35.00 -19.56 6.08
C VAL A 797 -33.50 -19.64 5.85
N LEU A 798 -32.91 -18.52 5.41
CA LEU A 798 -31.50 -18.48 5.04
C LEU A 798 -30.54 -18.83 6.21
N GLU A 799 -30.83 -18.35 7.42
CA GLU A 799 -30.02 -18.67 8.62
C GLU A 799 -29.99 -20.18 8.93
N GLU A 800 -31.12 -20.86 8.73
CA GLU A 800 -31.25 -22.30 8.93
C GLU A 800 -30.52 -23.07 7.82
N GLN A 801 -30.69 -22.64 6.56
CA GLN A 801 -29.95 -23.18 5.41
C GLN A 801 -28.43 -23.08 5.63
N ILE A 802 -27.92 -21.92 6.08
CA ILE A 802 -26.50 -21.73 6.40
C ILE A 802 -26.05 -22.66 7.52
N SER A 803 -26.85 -22.76 8.59
CA SER A 803 -26.50 -23.60 9.75
C SER A 803 -26.42 -25.08 9.39
N ILE A 804 -27.35 -25.55 8.54
CA ILE A 804 -27.37 -26.93 8.03
C ILE A 804 -26.19 -27.19 7.10
N VAL A 805 -25.94 -26.29 6.14
CA VAL A 805 -24.80 -26.41 5.21
C VAL A 805 -23.46 -26.30 5.94
N HIS A 806 -23.35 -25.48 6.99
CA HIS A 806 -22.19 -25.42 7.87
C HIS A 806 -21.99 -26.74 8.63
N CYS A 807 -23.06 -27.36 9.12
CA CYS A 807 -22.97 -28.68 9.76
C CYS A 807 -22.48 -29.75 8.77
N LEU A 808 -23.02 -29.76 7.55
CA LEU A 808 -22.56 -30.64 6.47
C LEU A 808 -21.08 -30.41 6.15
N TRP A 809 -20.64 -29.16 6.08
CA TRP A 809 -19.26 -28.78 5.84
C TRP A 809 -18.31 -29.33 6.92
N MET A 810 -18.67 -29.14 8.20
CA MET A 810 -17.83 -29.58 9.31
C MET A 810 -17.78 -31.10 9.47
N LYS A 811 -18.85 -31.82 9.10
CA LYS A 811 -18.96 -33.27 9.31
C LYS A 811 -18.47 -34.12 8.13
N PHE A 812 -18.81 -33.72 6.91
CA PHE A 812 -18.53 -34.51 5.71
C PHE A 812 -17.45 -33.89 4.82
N GLY A 813 -17.08 -32.64 5.06
CA GLY A 813 -16.10 -31.90 4.27
C GLY A 813 -16.71 -31.22 3.04
N PRO A 814 -15.93 -30.34 2.38
CA PRO A 814 -16.43 -29.49 1.30
C PRO A 814 -16.74 -30.26 0.00
N ASP A 815 -16.02 -31.35 -0.25
CA ASP A 815 -16.09 -32.10 -1.51
C ASP A 815 -17.07 -33.30 -1.41
N TYR A 816 -17.83 -33.39 -0.31
CA TYR A 816 -18.88 -34.38 -0.17
C TYR A 816 -20.02 -34.10 -1.16
N ASP A 817 -20.36 -35.09 -1.98
CA ASP A 817 -21.49 -35.02 -2.91
C ASP A 817 -22.79 -35.30 -2.15
N THR A 818 -23.75 -34.39 -2.30
CA THR A 818 -25.06 -34.47 -1.64
C THR A 818 -26.10 -35.21 -2.49
N GLU A 819 -25.79 -35.53 -3.75
CA GLU A 819 -26.69 -36.18 -4.71
C GLU A 819 -28.06 -35.49 -4.86
N LEU A 820 -28.17 -34.21 -4.47
CA LEU A 820 -29.42 -33.47 -4.50
C LEU A 820 -29.98 -33.40 -5.93
N GLY A 821 -31.23 -33.82 -6.12
CA GLY A 821 -31.91 -33.72 -7.42
C GLY A 821 -31.31 -34.57 -8.54
N CYS A 822 -30.59 -35.66 -8.22
CA CYS A 822 -29.89 -36.52 -9.20
C CYS A 822 -28.77 -35.78 -9.98
N GLN A 823 -28.20 -34.71 -9.40
CA GLN A 823 -27.06 -33.97 -9.95
C GLN A 823 -25.88 -34.05 -8.99
N HIS A 824 -24.66 -33.96 -9.52
CA HIS A 824 -23.44 -33.90 -8.71
C HIS A 824 -23.35 -32.52 -8.06
N ILE A 825 -23.76 -32.41 -6.79
CA ILE A 825 -23.81 -31.15 -6.04
C ILE A 825 -23.01 -31.33 -4.77
N THR A 826 -21.85 -30.70 -4.71
CA THR A 826 -20.99 -30.76 -3.53
C THR A 826 -21.45 -29.80 -2.44
N VAL A 827 -21.09 -30.09 -1.19
CA VAL A 827 -21.31 -29.16 -0.06
C VAL A 827 -20.67 -27.79 -0.33
N ARG A 828 -19.56 -27.74 -1.06
CA ARG A 828 -18.94 -26.49 -1.54
C ARG A 828 -19.89 -25.67 -2.43
N MET A 829 -20.55 -26.29 -3.39
CA MET A 829 -21.51 -25.60 -4.27
C MET A 829 -22.70 -25.06 -3.48
N LEU A 830 -23.21 -25.84 -2.51
CA LEU A 830 -24.26 -25.38 -1.59
C LEU A 830 -23.79 -24.18 -0.76
N MET A 831 -22.55 -24.21 -0.25
CA MET A 831 -21.96 -23.11 0.50
C MET A 831 -21.77 -21.85 -0.37
N GLU A 832 -21.38 -21.98 -1.64
CA GLU A 832 -21.27 -20.86 -2.59
C GLU A 832 -22.61 -20.20 -2.89
N GLU A 833 -23.66 -21.00 -3.07
CA GLU A 833 -25.00 -20.48 -3.27
C GLU A 833 -25.51 -19.74 -2.04
N VAL A 834 -25.38 -20.38 -0.87
CA VAL A 834 -25.80 -19.80 0.40
C VAL A 834 -25.03 -18.52 0.73
N HIS A 835 -23.73 -18.47 0.40
CA HIS A 835 -22.94 -17.24 0.48
C HIS A 835 -23.50 -16.14 -0.41
N THR A 836 -23.88 -16.45 -1.65
CA THR A 836 -24.47 -15.48 -2.58
C THR A 836 -25.80 -14.93 -2.04
N LYS A 837 -26.65 -15.81 -1.50
CA LYS A 837 -27.89 -15.41 -0.83
C LYS A 837 -27.63 -14.54 0.41
N ALA A 838 -26.61 -14.85 1.20
CA ALA A 838 -26.21 -14.02 2.36
C ALA A 838 -25.73 -12.63 1.95
N CYS A 839 -25.01 -12.50 0.83
CA CYS A 839 -24.62 -11.21 0.25
C CYS A 839 -25.84 -10.40 -0.22
N GLU A 840 -26.78 -11.04 -0.92
CA GLU A 840 -28.03 -10.40 -1.38
C GLU A 840 -28.92 -9.97 -0.20
N ALA A 841 -28.99 -10.78 0.85
CA ALA A 841 -29.67 -10.47 2.10
C ALA A 841 -28.90 -9.48 2.99
N ARG A 842 -27.62 -9.21 2.71
CA ARG A 842 -26.73 -8.31 3.48
C ARG A 842 -26.54 -8.72 4.95
N GLU A 843 -26.55 -10.02 5.22
CA GLU A 843 -26.30 -10.58 6.55
C GLU A 843 -24.79 -10.73 6.79
N TRP A 844 -24.13 -9.64 7.20
CA TRP A 844 -22.65 -9.52 7.19
C TRP A 844 -21.90 -10.55 8.02
N ALA A 845 -22.45 -10.97 9.16
CA ALA A 845 -21.86 -12.04 9.96
C ALA A 845 -21.78 -13.36 9.19
N LEU A 846 -22.85 -13.69 8.47
CA LEU A 846 -22.96 -14.89 7.66
C LEU A 846 -22.11 -14.80 6.39
N VAL A 847 -22.04 -13.61 5.77
CA VAL A 847 -21.13 -13.34 4.64
C VAL A 847 -19.68 -13.60 5.03
N ARG A 848 -19.23 -13.06 6.18
CA ARG A 848 -17.85 -13.23 6.66
C ARG A 848 -17.51 -14.69 6.98
N LEU A 849 -18.44 -15.40 7.63
CA LEU A 849 -18.29 -16.82 7.95
C LEU A 849 -18.19 -17.69 6.68
N THR A 850 -19.18 -17.56 5.78
CA THR A 850 -19.24 -18.36 4.55
C THR A 850 -18.07 -18.06 3.60
N ALA A 851 -17.67 -16.79 3.47
CA ALA A 851 -16.48 -16.40 2.70
C ALA A 851 -15.20 -17.01 3.27
N GLY A 852 -15.04 -17.00 4.60
CA GLY A 852 -13.87 -17.54 5.27
C GLY A 852 -13.77 -19.07 5.16
N LEU A 853 -14.90 -19.79 5.26
CA LEU A 853 -14.96 -21.24 5.06
C LEU A 853 -14.61 -21.62 3.61
N LEU A 854 -15.16 -20.89 2.63
CA LEU A 854 -14.82 -21.06 1.22
C LEU A 854 -13.40 -20.59 0.87
N LYS A 855 -12.71 -19.94 1.82
CA LYS A 855 -11.40 -19.29 1.62
C LYS A 855 -11.41 -18.31 0.45
N LYS A 856 -12.51 -17.60 0.26
CA LYS A 856 -12.64 -16.58 -0.79
C LYS A 856 -11.67 -15.43 -0.51
N GLN A 857 -10.86 -15.12 -1.51
CA GLN A 857 -9.91 -14.01 -1.46
C GLN A 857 -10.52 -12.80 -2.16
N LEU A 858 -10.41 -11.63 -1.54
CA LEU A 858 -10.82 -10.37 -2.19
C LEU A 858 -9.86 -10.06 -3.35
N GLU A 859 -10.40 -9.79 -4.54
CA GLU A 859 -9.58 -9.43 -5.71
C GLU A 859 -8.74 -8.16 -5.46
N GLU A 860 -9.26 -7.24 -4.65
CA GLU A 860 -8.60 -5.99 -4.30
C GLU A 860 -7.45 -6.16 -3.30
N LEU A 861 -7.30 -7.33 -2.67
CA LEU A 861 -6.33 -7.56 -1.59
C LEU A 861 -4.90 -7.31 -2.05
N SER A 862 -4.47 -7.91 -3.17
CA SER A 862 -3.09 -7.73 -3.66
C SER A 862 -2.80 -6.27 -4.03
N LYS A 863 -3.78 -5.57 -4.61
CA LYS A 863 -3.68 -4.14 -4.92
C LYS A 863 -3.54 -3.30 -3.64
N ALA A 864 -4.38 -3.56 -2.63
CA ALA A 864 -4.34 -2.86 -1.35
C ALA A 864 -3.02 -3.09 -0.59
N VAL A 865 -2.55 -4.34 -0.52
CA VAL A 865 -1.24 -4.69 0.06
C VAL A 865 -0.11 -3.97 -0.68
N THR A 866 -0.17 -3.95 -2.01
CA THR A 866 0.84 -3.25 -2.82
C THR A 866 0.83 -1.74 -2.55
N HIS A 867 -0.35 -1.09 -2.48
CA HIS A 867 -0.46 0.35 -2.17
C HIS A 867 0.12 0.73 -0.81
N LEU A 868 -0.04 -0.13 0.20
CA LEU A 868 0.55 0.05 1.53
C LEU A 868 2.07 -0.07 1.48
N LEU A 869 2.58 -1.16 0.88
CA LEU A 869 4.01 -1.47 0.84
C LEU A 869 4.81 -0.48 0.00
N VAL A 870 4.26 -0.05 -1.13
CA VAL A 870 4.85 0.98 -2.01
C VAL A 870 5.05 2.29 -1.25
N ARG A 871 4.08 2.68 -0.41
CA ARG A 871 4.18 3.84 0.49
C ARG A 871 4.93 3.52 1.79
N GLN A 872 5.71 2.44 1.79
CA GLN A 872 6.61 2.02 2.87
C GLN A 872 5.87 1.70 4.18
N LYS A 873 4.65 1.14 4.06
CA LYS A 873 3.85 0.63 5.19
C LYS A 873 3.89 -0.89 5.16
N GLN A 874 4.72 -1.48 6.01
CA GLN A 874 4.74 -2.93 6.21
C GLN A 874 3.45 -3.36 6.90
N ILE A 875 3.00 -4.59 6.64
CA ILE A 875 1.80 -5.13 7.29
C ILE A 875 2.12 -6.44 8.00
N THR A 876 1.50 -6.65 9.15
CA THR A 876 1.53 -7.92 9.88
C THR A 876 0.12 -8.48 9.93
N VAL A 877 -0.04 -9.73 9.52
CA VAL A 877 -1.31 -10.46 9.57
C VAL A 877 -1.24 -11.57 10.61
N GLY A 878 -2.38 -11.89 11.22
CA GLY A 878 -2.49 -12.78 12.38
C GLY A 878 -2.90 -12.03 13.65
N MET A 879 -3.20 -12.79 14.70
CA MET A 879 -3.56 -12.26 16.02
C MET A 879 -2.35 -12.31 16.95
N ALA A 880 -2.16 -11.28 17.78
CA ALA A 880 -1.01 -11.16 18.69
C ALA A 880 -0.90 -12.33 19.69
N SER A 881 -2.02 -12.96 20.05
CA SER A 881 -2.09 -14.13 20.94
C SER A 881 -1.70 -15.46 20.29
N LYS A 882 -1.54 -15.50 18.95
CA LYS A 882 -1.21 -16.71 18.18
C LYS A 882 0.07 -16.51 17.38
N LYS A 883 -0.02 -16.67 16.05
CA LYS A 883 1.08 -16.57 15.10
C LYS A 883 0.83 -15.39 14.19
N GLU A 884 1.80 -14.49 14.12
CA GLU A 884 1.82 -13.37 13.20
C GLU A 884 2.78 -13.65 12.03
N GLU A 885 2.40 -13.24 10.83
CA GLU A 885 3.25 -13.26 9.64
C GLU A 885 3.42 -11.84 9.09
N VAL A 886 4.67 -11.51 8.73
CA VAL A 886 5.04 -10.18 8.25
C VAL A 886 5.08 -10.16 6.73
N ILE A 887 4.48 -9.15 6.13
CA ILE A 887 4.54 -8.89 4.69
C ILE A 887 5.33 -7.60 4.50
N THR A 888 6.54 -7.74 3.94
CA THR A 888 7.51 -6.65 3.75
C THR A 888 7.70 -6.25 2.29
N CYS A 889 7.26 -7.09 1.36
CA CYS A 889 7.35 -6.86 -0.08
C CYS A 889 6.05 -7.29 -0.77
N PRO A 890 5.65 -6.63 -1.87
CA PRO A 890 4.46 -6.99 -2.62
C PRO A 890 4.47 -8.47 -3.01
N LYS A 891 3.31 -9.12 -2.89
CA LYS A 891 3.13 -10.56 -3.08
C LYS A 891 2.14 -10.84 -4.18
N THR A 892 2.34 -11.96 -4.86
CA THR A 892 1.34 -12.52 -5.79
C THR A 892 0.08 -12.98 -5.03
N ASN A 893 -1.03 -13.15 -5.74
CA ASN A 893 -2.29 -13.61 -5.12
C ASN A 893 -2.11 -14.98 -4.43
N GLU A 894 -1.43 -15.93 -5.08
CA GLU A 894 -1.14 -17.25 -4.52
C GLU A 894 -0.28 -17.20 -3.24
N GLU A 895 0.72 -16.31 -3.21
CA GLU A 895 1.55 -16.13 -2.02
C GLU A 895 0.75 -15.52 -0.87
N LEU A 896 -0.08 -14.52 -1.14
CA LEU A 896 -0.98 -13.92 -0.15
C LEU A 896 -1.97 -14.96 0.38
N GLU A 897 -2.52 -15.80 -0.49
CA GLU A 897 -3.45 -16.86 -0.10
C GLU A 897 -2.79 -17.82 0.89
N LYS A 898 -1.55 -18.25 0.61
CA LYS A 898 -0.76 -19.10 1.53
C LYS A 898 -0.47 -18.41 2.85
N ILE A 899 -0.12 -17.13 2.83
CA ILE A 899 0.16 -16.34 4.05
C ILE A 899 -1.12 -16.21 4.90
N MET A 900 -2.25 -15.83 4.30
CA MET A 900 -3.52 -15.66 4.99
C MET A 900 -4.02 -16.99 5.58
N ASN A 901 -3.88 -18.09 4.85
CA ASN A 901 -4.19 -19.43 5.35
C ASN A 901 -3.30 -19.86 6.53
N ARG A 902 -2.02 -19.49 6.54
CA ARG A 902 -1.13 -19.80 7.68
C ARG A 902 -1.39 -18.92 8.90
N ALA A 903 -1.81 -17.68 8.70
CA ALA A 903 -2.08 -16.72 9.77
C ALA A 903 -3.47 -16.93 10.42
N TYR A 904 -4.48 -17.27 9.63
CA TYR A 904 -5.89 -17.36 10.07
C TYR A 904 -6.55 -18.72 9.78
N GLY A 905 -5.80 -19.78 9.48
CA GLY A 905 -6.36 -21.06 9.03
C GLY A 905 -7.39 -21.71 9.95
N ASP A 906 -7.35 -21.39 11.24
CA ASP A 906 -8.29 -21.90 12.25
C ASP A 906 -9.49 -20.95 12.53
N ASP A 907 -9.57 -19.80 11.85
CA ASP A 907 -10.55 -18.75 12.13
C ASP A 907 -11.06 -18.09 10.84
N ALA A 908 -12.17 -18.63 10.31
CA ALA A 908 -12.84 -18.14 9.11
C ALA A 908 -13.30 -16.67 9.21
N ASN A 909 -13.74 -16.23 10.38
CA ASN A 909 -14.25 -14.87 10.57
C ASN A 909 -13.12 -13.83 10.56
N SER A 910 -12.04 -14.11 11.30
CA SER A 910 -10.85 -13.25 11.30
C SER A 910 -10.15 -13.25 9.94
N PHE A 911 -10.18 -14.38 9.21
CA PHE A 911 -9.66 -14.49 7.84
C PHE A 911 -10.35 -13.48 6.91
N THR A 912 -11.69 -13.40 6.92
CA THR A 912 -12.42 -12.45 6.08
C THR A 912 -12.25 -11.02 6.58
N LEU A 913 -12.42 -10.78 7.88
CA LEU A 913 -12.34 -9.45 8.48
C LEU A 913 -10.97 -8.78 8.26
N ALA A 914 -9.89 -9.54 8.38
CA ALA A 914 -8.54 -9.03 8.13
C ALA A 914 -8.35 -8.57 6.67
N GLN A 915 -8.92 -9.29 5.70
CA GLN A 915 -8.88 -8.87 4.30
C GLN A 915 -9.65 -7.55 4.09
N GLU A 916 -10.85 -7.42 4.66
CA GLU A 916 -11.64 -6.18 4.58
C GLU A 916 -10.85 -4.99 5.13
N ILE A 917 -10.25 -5.14 6.32
CA ILE A 917 -9.43 -4.09 6.95
C ILE A 917 -8.23 -3.71 6.06
N ILE A 918 -7.51 -4.69 5.50
CA ILE A 918 -6.38 -4.40 4.60
C ILE A 918 -6.84 -3.62 3.36
N VAL A 919 -7.99 -3.98 2.77
CA VAL A 919 -8.56 -3.27 1.63
C VAL A 919 -8.91 -1.83 1.99
N TYR A 920 -9.53 -1.60 3.15
CA TYR A 920 -9.84 -0.25 3.61
C TYR A 920 -8.58 0.58 3.91
N LEU A 921 -7.58 0.01 4.58
CA LEU A 921 -6.30 0.67 4.82
C LEU A 921 -5.59 1.01 3.50
N GLY A 922 -5.64 0.12 2.51
CA GLY A 922 -5.11 0.34 1.17
C GLY A 922 -5.85 1.46 0.41
N SER A 923 -7.16 1.59 0.61
CA SER A 923 -7.95 2.70 0.08
C SER A 923 -7.57 4.03 0.77
N LEU A 924 -7.51 4.03 2.10
CA LEU A 924 -7.18 5.21 2.91
C LEU A 924 -5.74 5.71 2.73
N VAL A 925 -4.75 4.84 2.57
CA VAL A 925 -3.36 5.29 2.33
C VAL A 925 -3.20 5.99 0.98
N ARG A 926 -4.11 5.71 0.04
CA ARG A 926 -4.14 6.36 -1.28
C ARG A 926 -4.86 7.70 -1.23
N THR A 927 -6.02 7.78 -0.57
CA THR A 927 -6.83 9.00 -0.52
C THR A 927 -6.32 9.99 0.53
N GLU A 928 -5.86 9.50 1.68
CA GLU A 928 -5.47 10.28 2.86
C GLU A 928 -4.11 9.80 3.43
N PRO A 929 -3.00 9.90 2.65
CA PRO A 929 -1.68 9.40 3.06
C PRO A 929 -1.16 10.03 4.37
N LYS A 930 -1.62 11.25 4.69
CA LYS A 930 -1.26 11.98 5.92
C LYS A 930 -1.66 11.23 7.20
N LEU A 931 -2.68 10.37 7.16
CA LEU A 931 -3.12 9.56 8.30
C LEU A 931 -2.08 8.53 8.76
N PHE A 932 -1.11 8.20 7.89
CA PHE A 932 -0.12 7.15 8.11
C PHE A 932 1.29 7.70 8.40
N LEU A 933 1.43 9.01 8.66
CA LEU A 933 2.72 9.61 9.00
C LEU A 933 3.33 8.95 10.25
N GLU A 934 4.62 8.65 10.21
CA GLU A 934 5.38 7.98 11.29
C GLU A 934 4.77 6.64 11.74
N MET A 935 3.99 6.00 10.88
CA MET A 935 3.54 4.62 11.04
C MET A 935 4.25 3.79 9.97
N PHE A 936 5.28 3.01 10.34
CA PHE A 936 6.01 2.18 9.37
C PHE A 936 5.42 0.77 9.24
N ARG A 937 4.68 0.30 10.25
CA ARG A 937 4.14 -1.06 10.29
C ARG A 937 2.73 -1.11 10.88
N LEU A 938 1.80 -1.68 10.12
CA LEU A 938 0.39 -1.86 10.50
C LEU A 938 0.17 -3.31 10.95
N ARG A 939 -0.22 -3.51 12.22
CA ARG A 939 -0.54 -4.84 12.77
C ARG A 939 -2.04 -5.06 12.73
N ILE A 940 -2.51 -5.84 11.74
CA ILE A 940 -3.94 -6.01 11.46
C ILE A 940 -4.67 -6.64 12.67
N GLY A 941 -4.04 -7.58 13.37
CA GLY A 941 -4.61 -8.18 14.59
C GLY A 941 -4.86 -7.19 15.73
N LEU A 942 -3.93 -6.27 15.98
CA LEU A 942 -4.11 -5.22 17.01
C LEU A 942 -5.19 -4.22 16.61
N ILE A 943 -5.29 -3.88 15.32
CA ILE A 943 -6.36 -3.00 14.81
C ILE A 943 -7.73 -3.65 15.04
N ILE A 944 -7.87 -4.96 14.79
CA ILE A 944 -9.12 -5.71 15.09
C ILE A 944 -9.47 -5.63 16.58
N GLN A 945 -8.50 -5.83 17.46
CA GLN A 945 -8.71 -5.76 18.90
C GLN A 945 -9.16 -4.36 19.35
N VAL A 946 -8.50 -3.29 18.88
CA VAL A 946 -8.90 -1.92 19.22
C VAL A 946 -10.30 -1.60 18.72
N LEU A 947 -10.67 -2.04 17.50
CA LEU A 947 -12.03 -1.86 16.99
C LEU A 947 -13.07 -2.55 17.88
N ALA A 948 -12.79 -3.77 18.34
CA ALA A 948 -13.65 -4.50 19.28
C ALA A 948 -13.75 -3.79 20.64
N SER A 949 -12.63 -3.36 21.23
CA SER A 949 -12.60 -2.63 22.51
C SER A 949 -13.35 -1.29 22.43
N GLU A 950 -13.23 -0.58 21.30
CA GLU A 950 -13.98 0.66 21.08
C GLU A 950 -15.48 0.42 20.94
N LEU A 951 -15.92 -0.64 20.25
CA LEU A 951 -17.34 -1.03 20.20
C LEU A 951 -17.87 -1.41 21.57
N ALA A 952 -17.10 -2.18 22.35
CA ALA A 952 -17.46 -2.57 23.70
C ALA A 952 -17.74 -1.34 24.56
N ARG A 953 -16.89 -0.31 24.44
CA ARG A 953 -17.00 0.96 25.17
C ARG A 953 -18.18 1.81 24.70
N LEU A 954 -18.38 1.96 23.39
CA LEU A 954 -19.45 2.78 22.81
C LEU A 954 -20.84 2.22 23.14
N ARG A 955 -20.99 0.89 23.07
CA ARG A 955 -22.27 0.20 23.26
C ARG A 955 -22.43 -0.44 24.65
N ASN A 956 -21.44 -0.27 25.53
CA ASN A 956 -21.41 -0.82 26.89
C ASN A 956 -21.61 -2.36 26.92
N LEU A 957 -20.89 -3.06 26.04
CA LEU A 957 -20.98 -4.52 25.84
C LEU A 957 -19.83 -5.23 26.54
N SER A 958 -20.00 -6.52 26.88
CA SER A 958 -18.87 -7.37 27.26
C SER A 958 -17.92 -7.61 26.08
N GLY A 959 -16.65 -7.97 26.35
CA GLY A 959 -15.66 -8.21 25.28
C GLY A 959 -16.09 -9.28 24.27
N THR A 960 -16.79 -10.33 24.72
CA THR A 960 -17.34 -11.38 23.84
C THR A 960 -18.49 -10.87 22.99
N GLU A 961 -19.40 -10.07 23.56
CA GLU A 961 -20.52 -9.48 22.83
C GLU A 961 -20.05 -8.41 21.83
N ALA A 962 -18.98 -7.69 22.16
CA ALA A 962 -18.37 -6.71 21.27
C ALA A 962 -17.70 -7.38 20.06
N ALA A 963 -17.02 -8.51 20.26
CA ALA A 963 -16.45 -9.30 19.17
C ALA A 963 -17.54 -9.87 18.25
N GLU A 964 -18.63 -10.40 18.81
CA GLU A 964 -19.80 -10.87 18.03
C GLU A 964 -20.44 -9.69 17.27
N THR A 965 -20.55 -8.53 17.89
CA THR A 965 -21.11 -7.32 17.26
C THR A 965 -20.21 -6.82 16.13
N LEU A 966 -18.88 -6.87 16.27
CA LEU A 966 -17.95 -6.47 15.20
C LEU A 966 -18.18 -7.28 13.90
N LEU A 967 -18.57 -8.56 14.03
CA LEU A 967 -18.88 -9.41 12.88
C LEU A 967 -20.22 -9.08 12.21
N THR A 968 -21.13 -8.38 12.89
CA THR A 968 -22.41 -7.94 12.30
C THR A 968 -22.35 -6.53 11.70
N VAL A 969 -21.31 -5.76 12.03
CA VAL A 969 -21.08 -4.41 11.49
C VAL A 969 -20.93 -4.46 9.96
N SER A 970 -21.62 -3.56 9.26
CA SER A 970 -21.57 -3.49 7.80
C SER A 970 -20.20 -3.01 7.28
N PRO A 971 -19.80 -3.38 6.04
CA PRO A 971 -18.59 -2.89 5.38
C PRO A 971 -18.38 -1.37 5.49
N PHE A 972 -19.43 -0.58 5.26
CA PHE A 972 -19.34 0.88 5.36
C PHE A 972 -19.02 1.37 6.76
N GLU A 973 -19.73 0.86 7.78
CA GLU A 973 -19.49 1.22 9.17
C GLU A 973 -18.09 0.82 9.63
N LEU A 974 -17.60 -0.34 9.20
CA LEU A 974 -16.24 -0.80 9.48
C LEU A 974 -15.18 0.15 8.87
N LYS A 975 -15.35 0.56 7.61
CA LYS A 975 -14.48 1.55 6.95
C LYS A 975 -14.49 2.89 7.71
N SER A 976 -15.67 3.36 8.12
CA SER A 976 -15.82 4.61 8.90
C SER A 976 -15.12 4.51 10.27
N MET A 977 -15.25 3.38 10.96
CA MET A 977 -14.57 3.17 12.24
C MET A 977 -13.05 3.23 12.10
N ILE A 978 -12.49 2.59 11.07
CA ILE A 978 -11.04 2.62 10.80
C ILE A 978 -10.58 4.05 10.51
N PHE A 979 -11.33 4.79 9.69
CA PHE A 979 -11.01 6.18 9.40
C PHE A 979 -10.97 7.03 10.67
N SER A 980 -11.97 6.94 11.54
CA SER A 980 -12.03 7.64 12.83
C SER A 980 -10.86 7.29 13.74
N LEU A 981 -10.50 6.00 13.80
CA LEU A 981 -9.40 5.49 14.60
C LEU A 981 -8.06 6.05 14.12
N LEU A 982 -7.83 6.11 12.81
CA LEU A 982 -6.61 6.70 12.23
C LEU A 982 -6.59 8.23 12.36
N SER A 983 -7.72 8.91 12.21
CA SER A 983 -7.80 10.38 12.30
C SER A 983 -7.68 10.92 13.73
N GLY A 984 -7.72 10.05 14.74
CA GLY A 984 -7.69 10.45 16.15
C GLY A 984 -8.96 11.15 16.63
N ARG A 985 -10.08 11.01 15.90
CA ARG A 985 -11.40 11.50 16.34
C ARG A 985 -12.02 10.46 17.26
N LEU A 986 -12.63 10.89 18.35
CA LEU A 986 -13.41 9.99 19.22
C LEU A 986 -14.61 9.48 18.40
N LEU A 987 -14.82 8.16 18.36
CA LEU A 987 -15.97 7.53 17.66
C LEU A 987 -17.36 8.03 18.14
N GLU A 988 -17.41 8.82 19.21
CA GLU A 988 -18.61 9.42 19.81
C GLU A 988 -19.26 10.50 18.93
N GLU A 989 -18.51 11.14 18.02
CA GLU A 989 -19.04 12.22 17.15
C GLU A 989 -20.07 11.75 16.10
N TYR A 990 -20.28 10.44 15.94
CA TYR A 990 -21.27 9.88 15.01
C TYR A 990 -22.57 9.42 15.67
N ALA A 991 -22.63 9.36 17.01
CA ALA A 991 -23.76 8.77 17.71
C ALA A 991 -24.94 9.74 17.93
N GLU A 992 -24.69 11.06 17.90
CA GLU A 992 -25.70 12.05 18.33
C GLU A 992 -26.14 13.07 17.25
N ASP A 993 -25.37 13.28 16.17
CA ASP A 993 -25.76 14.23 15.12
C ASP A 993 -25.87 13.60 13.73
N GLY A 994 -26.99 13.85 13.06
CA GLY A 994 -27.32 13.32 11.76
C GLY A 994 -26.32 13.66 10.64
N PHE A 995 -26.22 12.73 9.69
CA PHE A 995 -25.40 12.74 8.49
C PHE A 995 -25.40 14.07 7.71
N HIS A 996 -24.34 14.88 7.87
CA HIS A 996 -23.93 15.90 6.92
C HIS A 996 -22.49 15.65 6.45
N TYR A 997 -22.37 14.97 5.30
CA TYR A 997 -21.13 14.89 4.53
C TYR A 997 -21.09 16.07 3.56
N GLY A 998 -20.34 17.10 3.91
CA GLY A 998 -20.12 18.27 3.06
C GLY A 998 -19.90 19.53 3.90
N ASP A 999 -18.75 20.17 3.68
CA ASP A 999 -18.33 21.45 4.24
C ASP A 999 -17.97 21.52 5.73
N THR A 1000 -16.65 21.41 5.96
CA THR A 1000 -15.77 21.99 7.00
C THR A 1000 -14.84 20.98 7.69
N ILE A 1001 -14.04 20.27 6.89
CA ILE A 1001 -12.91 19.48 7.39
C ILE A 1001 -11.69 20.41 7.49
N ARG A 1002 -11.52 21.10 8.62
CA ARG A 1002 -10.25 21.77 8.94
C ARG A 1002 -9.27 20.74 9.50
N GLU A 1003 -8.18 20.54 8.76
CA GLU A 1003 -7.04 19.69 9.09
C GLU A 1003 -6.52 19.99 10.51
N THR A 1004 -6.40 18.95 11.35
CA THR A 1004 -5.63 19.00 12.59
C THR A 1004 -4.57 17.91 12.55
N ARG A 1005 -3.30 18.35 12.60
CA ARG A 1005 -2.08 17.52 12.54
C ARG A 1005 -2.14 16.31 13.48
N THR A 1006 -1.67 15.15 13.06
CA THR A 1006 -1.56 13.94 13.89
C THR A 1006 -0.38 14.04 14.87
N GLY A 1007 -0.60 13.63 16.14
CA GLY A 1007 0.42 13.60 17.21
C GLY A 1007 -0.09 14.16 18.55
N ILE A 1008 0.63 13.83 19.64
CA ILE A 1008 0.34 14.17 21.06
C ILE A 1008 -0.05 15.65 21.30
N GLY A 1009 0.45 16.58 20.46
CA GLY A 1009 0.11 18.01 20.55
C GLY A 1009 -1.27 18.42 20.00
N SER A 1010 -1.94 17.56 19.24
CA SER A 1010 -3.21 17.88 18.56
C SER A 1010 -4.43 17.82 19.48
N PHE A 1011 -4.43 16.85 20.40
CA PHE A 1011 -5.57 16.60 21.29
C PHE A 1011 -5.73 17.68 22.38
N ARG A 1012 -4.61 18.22 22.89
CA ARG A 1012 -4.64 19.38 23.81
C ARG A 1012 -5.35 20.57 23.16
N ARG A 1013 -5.06 20.82 21.88
CA ARG A 1013 -5.70 21.90 21.12
C ARG A 1013 -7.19 21.66 20.95
N GLN A 1014 -7.64 20.42 20.73
CA GLN A 1014 -9.06 20.06 20.68
C GLN A 1014 -9.77 20.24 22.04
N ILE A 1015 -9.12 19.87 23.15
CA ILE A 1015 -9.67 20.11 24.51
C ILE A 1015 -9.74 21.62 24.81
N GLU A 1016 -8.68 22.37 24.47
CA GLU A 1016 -8.63 23.83 24.64
C GLU A 1016 -9.64 24.55 23.72
N GLU A 1017 -9.82 24.10 22.48
CA GLU A 1017 -10.82 24.61 21.53
C GLU A 1017 -12.24 24.33 22.04
N ARG A 1018 -12.52 23.13 22.58
CA ARG A 1018 -13.82 22.80 23.23
C ARG A 1018 -14.09 23.67 24.46
N LYS A 1019 -13.08 23.94 25.29
CA LYS A 1019 -13.20 24.89 26.41
C LYS A 1019 -13.48 26.32 25.92
N SER A 1020 -12.90 26.73 24.80
CA SER A 1020 -13.09 28.07 24.21
C SER A 1020 -14.46 28.25 23.53
N LEU A 1021 -14.94 27.24 22.80
CA LEU A 1021 -16.26 27.23 22.14
C LEU A 1021 -17.39 27.27 23.16
N ARG A 1022 -17.29 26.48 24.25
CA ARG A 1022 -18.27 26.50 25.35
C ARG A 1022 -18.27 27.83 26.13
N LYS A 1023 -17.11 28.48 26.27
CA LYS A 1023 -17.01 29.85 26.83
C LYS A 1023 -17.65 30.90 25.92
N SER A 1024 -17.54 30.73 24.59
CA SER A 1024 -18.12 31.65 23.60
C SER A 1024 -19.64 31.50 23.46
N THR A 1025 -20.23 30.33 23.72
CA THR A 1025 -21.70 30.13 23.73
C THR A 1025 -22.36 30.68 25.00
N ARG A 1026 -21.61 30.88 26.08
CA ARG A 1026 -22.10 31.55 27.31
C ARG A 1026 -22.12 33.09 27.20
N SER A 1027 -21.50 33.69 26.18
CA SER A 1027 -21.38 35.15 26.04
C SER A 1027 -22.26 35.79 24.96
N VAL A 1028 -23.15 35.03 24.31
CA VAL A 1028 -24.08 35.57 23.31
C VAL A 1028 -25.52 35.23 23.68
N GLY A 1029 -26.16 36.14 24.39
CA GLY A 1029 -27.56 36.05 24.78
C GLY A 1029 -27.87 37.02 25.92
N GLY A 1030 -27.89 38.32 25.61
CA GLY A 1030 -28.26 39.34 26.59
C GLY A 1030 -29.74 39.23 26.97
N LEU A 1031 -29.98 39.03 28.26
CA LEU A 1031 -31.18 39.41 29.01
C LEU A 1031 -30.83 39.31 30.50
N ASP A 1032 -30.88 40.46 31.20
CA ASP A 1032 -30.61 40.59 32.62
C ASP A 1032 -31.63 39.78 33.45
N ILE A 1033 -31.15 38.77 34.19
CA ILE A 1033 -31.88 38.10 35.27
C ILE A 1033 -30.94 38.06 36.49
N PRO A 1034 -31.41 38.36 37.72
CA PRO A 1034 -30.53 38.50 38.89
C PRO A 1034 -29.90 37.17 39.30
N LYS A 1035 -28.65 37.26 39.75
CA LYS A 1035 -27.84 36.18 40.31
C LYS A 1035 -28.46 35.62 41.59
N GLU A 1036 -28.73 34.31 41.60
CA GLU A 1036 -28.63 33.49 42.81
C GLU A 1036 -27.35 32.63 42.67
N GLU A 1037 -26.62 32.57 43.77
CA GLU A 1037 -25.32 31.90 43.91
C GLU A 1037 -25.55 30.39 44.04
N ASP A 1038 -25.50 29.67 42.92
CA ASP A 1038 -25.33 28.21 42.92
C ASP A 1038 -23.84 27.89 42.71
N GLU A 1039 -23.07 27.89 43.80
CA GLU A 1039 -21.70 27.38 43.87
C GLU A 1039 -21.64 25.84 44.08
N GLU A 1040 -22.67 25.09 43.65
CA GLU A 1040 -22.72 23.62 43.84
C GLU A 1040 -22.58 22.78 42.55
N ASP A 1041 -22.54 23.39 41.35
CA ASP A 1041 -22.46 22.65 40.09
C ASP A 1041 -21.05 22.52 39.47
N GLU A 1042 -19.98 23.02 40.10
CA GLU A 1042 -18.59 22.80 39.62
C GLU A 1042 -18.01 21.43 40.03
N ALA A 1043 -18.65 20.68 40.94
CA ALA A 1043 -18.11 19.40 41.44
C ALA A 1043 -18.46 18.18 40.57
N ASP A 1044 -19.51 18.24 39.75
CA ASP A 1044 -19.92 17.14 38.86
C ASP A 1044 -19.26 17.20 37.46
N GLU A 1045 -18.47 18.25 37.14
CA GLU A 1045 -17.76 18.38 35.85
C GLU A 1045 -16.36 17.71 35.82
N ASP A 1046 -15.78 17.35 36.97
CA ASP A 1046 -14.47 16.67 37.07
C ASP A 1046 -14.53 15.14 36.84
N ASP A 1047 -15.74 14.56 36.77
CA ASP A 1047 -15.96 13.10 36.66
C ASP A 1047 -15.71 12.55 35.22
N PHE A 1048 -15.33 13.41 34.27
CA PHE A 1048 -15.14 13.06 32.85
C PHE A 1048 -13.70 12.70 32.45
N GLN A 1049 -12.74 12.64 33.38
CA GLN A 1049 -11.31 12.69 33.03
C GLN A 1049 -10.55 11.36 33.12
N PHE A 1050 -11.06 10.36 33.84
CA PHE A 1050 -10.35 9.08 34.05
C PHE A 1050 -10.50 8.13 32.85
N GLY A 1051 -9.38 7.68 32.29
CA GLY A 1051 -9.27 6.70 31.20
C GLY A 1051 -8.97 7.29 29.82
N ILE A 1052 -8.93 8.62 29.67
CA ILE A 1052 -8.71 9.30 28.37
C ILE A 1052 -7.30 9.03 27.85
N TRP A 1053 -6.28 9.21 28.68
CA TRP A 1053 -4.89 9.09 28.25
C TRP A 1053 -4.47 7.62 28.14
N LEU A 1054 -4.99 6.75 29.01
CA LEU A 1054 -4.81 5.31 28.89
C LEU A 1054 -5.37 4.81 27.55
N ARG A 1055 -6.58 5.23 27.18
CA ARG A 1055 -7.19 4.91 25.88
C ARG A 1055 -6.33 5.42 24.71
N HIS A 1056 -5.86 6.67 24.78
CA HIS A 1056 -5.03 7.23 23.73
C HIS A 1056 -3.73 6.45 23.51
N ARG A 1057 -3.04 6.09 24.60
CA ARG A 1057 -1.84 5.25 24.54
C ARG A 1057 -2.13 3.86 23.97
N ARG A 1058 -3.28 3.26 24.29
CA ARG A 1058 -3.67 1.98 23.70
C ARG A 1058 -3.88 2.06 22.19
N ILE A 1059 -4.56 3.11 21.73
CA ILE A 1059 -4.80 3.33 20.30
C ILE A 1059 -3.49 3.59 19.56
N ASP A 1060 -2.69 4.55 20.02
CA ASP A 1060 -1.44 4.93 19.35
C ASP A 1060 -0.41 3.78 19.39
N GLY A 1061 -0.33 3.06 20.51
CA GLY A 1061 0.50 1.88 20.66
C GLY A 1061 0.09 0.71 19.75
N ALA A 1062 -1.21 0.48 19.57
CA ALA A 1062 -1.70 -0.56 18.67
C ALA A 1062 -1.53 -0.17 17.19
N LEU A 1063 -1.59 1.13 16.89
CA LEU A 1063 -1.31 1.69 15.57
C LEU A 1063 0.20 1.83 15.29
N ASN A 1064 1.07 1.53 16.25
CA ASN A 1064 2.52 1.74 16.17
C ASN A 1064 2.90 3.18 15.77
N ARG A 1065 2.20 4.18 16.31
CA ARG A 1065 2.45 5.58 15.99
C ARG A 1065 3.60 6.11 16.85
N VAL A 1066 4.49 6.92 16.28
CA VAL A 1066 5.57 7.58 17.02
C VAL A 1066 5.64 9.08 16.72
N PRO A 1067 6.29 9.89 17.58
CA PRO A 1067 6.49 11.32 17.30
C PRO A 1067 7.32 11.58 16.02
N ASN A 1068 7.05 12.70 15.33
CA ASN A 1068 7.81 13.09 14.15
C ASN A 1068 9.31 13.24 14.43
N GLY A 1069 10.14 12.57 13.64
CA GLY A 1069 11.60 12.57 13.81
C GLY A 1069 12.10 11.70 14.97
N PHE A 1070 11.25 10.84 15.55
CA PHE A 1070 11.59 9.90 16.61
C PHE A 1070 12.84 9.07 16.30
N TYR A 1071 12.86 8.39 15.15
CA TYR A 1071 13.96 7.50 14.80
C TYR A 1071 15.29 8.22 14.61
N ALA A 1072 15.29 9.44 14.05
CA ALA A 1072 16.52 10.21 13.89
C ALA A 1072 17.13 10.61 15.24
N ILE A 1073 16.29 10.98 16.22
CA ILE A 1073 16.71 11.29 17.58
C ILE A 1073 17.19 10.03 18.31
N LEU A 1074 16.51 8.91 18.13
CA LEU A 1074 16.94 7.65 18.71
C LEU A 1074 18.27 7.15 18.11
N TRP A 1075 18.50 7.36 16.81
CA TRP A 1075 19.78 7.09 16.17
C TRP A 1075 20.90 7.88 16.83
N ASP A 1076 20.72 9.20 17.01
CA ASP A 1076 21.68 10.09 17.69
C ASP A 1076 21.96 9.61 19.13
N THR A 1077 20.96 9.01 19.78
CA THR A 1077 21.05 8.47 21.15
C THR A 1077 21.85 7.18 21.21
N VAL A 1078 21.49 6.19 20.37
CA VAL A 1078 22.16 4.90 20.29
C VAL A 1078 23.62 5.07 19.83
N HIS A 1079 23.89 6.02 18.95
CA HIS A 1079 25.25 6.34 18.48
C HIS A 1079 26.18 6.79 19.61
N LYS A 1080 25.65 7.49 20.62
CA LYS A 1080 26.39 7.97 21.80
C LYS A 1080 26.58 6.91 22.88
N MET A 1081 25.92 5.75 22.80
CA MET A 1081 25.86 4.75 23.88
C MET A 1081 26.63 3.47 23.51
N PRO A 1082 27.83 3.19 24.09
CA PRO A 1082 28.72 2.09 23.67
C PRO A 1082 28.13 0.68 23.77
N HIS A 1083 27.12 0.47 24.63
CA HIS A 1083 26.42 -0.81 24.75
C HIS A 1083 24.98 -0.75 24.24
N GLY A 1084 24.58 0.39 23.66
CA GLY A 1084 23.25 0.59 23.10
C GLY A 1084 22.16 0.81 24.15
N VAL A 1085 20.92 0.75 23.67
CA VAL A 1085 19.70 0.92 24.46
C VAL A 1085 18.95 -0.41 24.52
N LYS A 1086 18.62 -0.85 25.72
CA LYS A 1086 17.84 -2.07 25.96
C LYS A 1086 16.37 -1.71 26.13
N ILE A 1087 15.52 -2.32 25.31
CA ILE A 1087 14.06 -2.23 25.34
C ILE A 1087 13.53 -3.66 25.55
N ASN A 1088 12.93 -3.93 26.72
CA ASN A 1088 12.55 -5.27 27.13
C ASN A 1088 13.75 -6.23 26.98
N ASP A 1089 13.63 -7.35 26.24
CA ASP A 1089 14.74 -8.30 26.03
C ASP A 1089 15.62 -7.98 24.81
N THR A 1090 15.41 -6.84 24.15
CA THR A 1090 16.09 -6.49 22.89
C THR A 1090 17.06 -5.35 23.09
N ILE A 1091 18.30 -5.52 22.63
CA ILE A 1091 19.34 -4.49 22.72
C ILE A 1091 19.52 -3.86 21.34
N LEU A 1092 19.19 -2.57 21.23
CA LEU A 1092 19.57 -1.73 20.10
C LEU A 1092 21.04 -1.36 20.25
N HIS A 1093 21.90 -2.24 19.76
CA HIS A 1093 23.35 -2.08 19.87
C HIS A 1093 23.85 -0.91 18.99
N TRP A 1094 24.86 -0.19 19.46
CA TRP A 1094 25.46 0.93 18.73
C TRP A 1094 25.99 0.55 17.33
N GLY A 1095 26.36 -0.72 17.14
CA GLY A 1095 26.75 -1.31 15.85
C GLY A 1095 25.73 -1.05 14.73
N LEU A 1096 24.44 -0.94 15.06
CA LEU A 1096 23.39 -0.58 14.09
C LEU A 1096 23.64 0.80 13.46
N THR A 1097 24.19 1.75 14.22
CA THR A 1097 24.53 3.10 13.72
C THR A 1097 25.81 3.11 12.87
N GLN A 1098 26.62 2.06 12.94
CA GLN A 1098 27.75 1.85 12.03
C GLN A 1098 27.27 1.32 10.67
N GLU A 1099 26.27 0.45 10.69
CA GLU A 1099 25.63 -0.10 9.48
C GLU A 1099 24.76 0.94 8.78
N MET A 1100 23.96 1.69 9.54
CA MET A 1100 22.85 2.50 9.03
C MET A 1100 23.04 3.98 9.35
N THR A 1101 22.61 4.87 8.44
CA THR A 1101 22.66 6.33 8.65
C THR A 1101 21.39 6.88 9.29
N ARG A 1102 21.48 8.12 9.77
CA ARG A 1102 20.50 8.78 10.65
C ARG A 1102 19.06 8.86 10.14
N LYS A 1103 18.85 8.94 8.82
CA LYS A 1103 17.52 9.02 8.19
C LYS A 1103 17.20 7.79 7.33
N GLU A 1104 17.96 6.69 7.46
CA GLU A 1104 17.61 5.42 6.81
C GLU A 1104 16.40 4.79 7.49
N ILE A 1105 15.44 4.32 6.69
CA ILE A 1105 14.26 3.61 7.19
C ILE A 1105 14.66 2.26 7.79
N LYS A 1106 15.76 1.64 7.32
CA LYS A 1106 16.24 0.36 7.87
C LYS A 1106 16.47 0.45 9.39
N PHE A 1107 17.03 1.56 9.88
CA PHE A 1107 17.17 1.78 11.33
C PHE A 1107 15.81 1.90 12.02
N ALA A 1108 14.87 2.63 11.42
CA ALA A 1108 13.52 2.75 11.96
C ALA A 1108 12.81 1.39 12.05
N LEU A 1109 13.01 0.49 11.08
CA LEU A 1109 12.44 -0.85 11.08
C LEU A 1109 13.03 -1.74 12.19
N GLU A 1110 14.33 -1.65 12.49
CA GLU A 1110 14.96 -2.36 13.62
C GLU A 1110 14.42 -1.89 14.97
N VAL A 1111 14.25 -0.57 15.12
CA VAL A 1111 13.61 0.03 16.31
C VAL A 1111 12.17 -0.47 16.43
N GLU A 1112 11.42 -0.48 15.33
CA GLU A 1112 10.07 -1.02 15.31
C GLU A 1112 10.02 -2.50 15.67
N GLU A 1113 10.97 -3.32 15.20
CA GLU A 1113 11.03 -4.73 15.58
C GLU A 1113 11.24 -4.89 17.10
N ALA A 1114 12.10 -4.08 17.71
CA ALA A 1114 12.30 -4.08 19.16
C ALA A 1114 11.02 -3.65 19.91
N LEU A 1115 10.35 -2.59 19.47
CA LEU A 1115 9.12 -2.10 20.09
C LEU A 1115 7.93 -3.05 19.88
N ASN A 1116 7.87 -3.77 18.76
CA ASN A 1116 6.77 -4.71 18.44
C ASN A 1116 6.79 -5.99 19.29
N ARG A 1117 7.91 -6.29 19.98
CA ARG A 1117 7.98 -7.37 20.97
C ARG A 1117 7.23 -7.05 22.26
N ILE A 1118 6.83 -5.80 22.46
CA ILE A 1118 5.95 -5.39 23.54
C ILE A 1118 4.53 -5.81 23.16
N ALA A 1119 3.89 -6.61 24.01
CA ALA A 1119 2.53 -7.10 23.76
C ALA A 1119 1.48 -6.03 24.11
N GLU A 1120 1.73 -5.27 25.18
CA GLU A 1120 0.80 -4.30 25.74
C GLU A 1120 0.93 -2.91 25.07
N PRO A 1121 -0.08 -2.44 24.30
CA PRO A 1121 -0.01 -1.18 23.57
C PRO A 1121 0.26 0.05 24.44
N GLU A 1122 -0.35 0.13 25.63
CA GLU A 1122 -0.13 1.24 26.57
C GLU A 1122 1.30 1.33 27.11
N TYR A 1123 1.96 0.18 27.27
CA TYR A 1123 3.35 0.11 27.72
C TYR A 1123 4.31 0.51 26.60
N ARG A 1124 4.03 0.07 25.37
CA ARG A 1124 4.77 0.48 24.18
C ARG A 1124 4.84 2.00 24.07
N GLU A 1125 3.73 2.71 24.27
CA GLU A 1125 3.73 4.18 24.19
C GLU A 1125 4.54 4.86 25.31
N LEU A 1126 4.52 4.34 26.54
CA LEU A 1126 5.40 4.86 27.60
C LEU A 1126 6.89 4.66 27.28
N VAL A 1127 7.23 3.54 26.64
CA VAL A 1127 8.60 3.29 26.14
C VAL A 1127 8.96 4.30 25.05
N VAL A 1128 8.06 4.57 24.10
CA VAL A 1128 8.27 5.61 23.06
C VAL A 1128 8.47 7.00 23.67
N GLU A 1129 7.63 7.41 24.63
CA GLU A 1129 7.76 8.67 25.38
C GLU A 1129 9.14 8.74 26.07
N THR A 1130 9.58 7.65 26.70
CA THR A 1130 10.85 7.58 27.42
C THR A 1130 12.05 7.68 26.48
N LEU A 1131 12.05 6.94 25.37
CA LEU A 1131 13.09 6.98 24.35
C LEU A 1131 13.20 8.37 23.69
N TRP A 1132 12.05 9.01 23.46
CA TRP A 1132 11.98 10.37 22.92
C TRP A 1132 12.59 11.42 23.86
N LEU A 1133 12.37 11.28 25.17
CA LEU A 1133 12.99 12.12 26.19
C LEU A 1133 14.49 11.81 26.36
N LEU A 1134 14.86 10.53 26.31
CA LEU A 1134 16.25 10.08 26.41
C LEU A 1134 17.14 10.72 25.34
N GLY A 1135 16.64 10.88 24.11
CA GLY A 1135 17.38 11.57 23.05
C GLY A 1135 17.54 13.08 23.25
N ARG A 1136 16.97 13.64 24.32
CA ARG A 1136 17.16 15.03 24.76
C ARG A 1136 17.81 15.11 26.15
N LEU A 1137 18.41 14.03 26.66
CA LEU A 1137 18.97 13.94 28.00
C LEU A 1137 19.87 15.13 28.36
N GLU A 1138 20.82 15.50 27.51
CA GLU A 1138 21.75 16.62 27.73
C GLU A 1138 21.02 17.95 27.97
N LYS A 1139 19.94 18.22 27.20
CA LYS A 1139 19.12 19.43 27.35
C LYS A 1139 18.24 19.40 28.60
N LEU A 1140 17.85 18.20 29.04
CA LEU A 1140 16.93 18.00 30.16
C LEU A 1140 17.64 17.99 31.52
N VAL A 1141 18.84 17.43 31.58
CA VAL A 1141 19.62 17.30 32.83
C VAL A 1141 20.48 18.55 33.10
N LEU A 1142 20.61 19.47 32.12
CA LEU A 1142 21.40 20.72 32.23
C LEU A 1142 22.87 20.47 32.61
N LEU A 1143 23.42 19.29 32.26
CA LEU A 1143 24.81 18.92 32.47
C LEU A 1143 25.50 18.70 31.13
N GLU A 1144 26.75 19.16 31.00
CA GLU A 1144 27.55 18.98 29.77
C GLU A 1144 27.91 17.51 29.51
N GLN A 1145 27.98 16.67 30.57
CA GLN A 1145 28.23 15.22 30.47
C GLN A 1145 27.40 14.42 31.49
N PRO A 1146 26.22 13.89 31.13
CA PRO A 1146 25.45 13.01 32.01
C PRO A 1146 26.19 11.68 32.27
N ASN A 1147 26.00 11.10 33.46
CA ASN A 1147 26.69 9.87 33.89
C ASN A 1147 26.09 8.61 33.24
N ILE A 1148 26.31 8.43 31.94
CA ILE A 1148 25.78 7.31 31.17
C ILE A 1148 26.60 6.03 31.45
N PRO A 1149 25.96 4.89 31.78
CA PRO A 1149 26.66 3.61 31.97
C PRO A 1149 27.48 3.23 30.73
N ARG A 1150 28.77 2.93 30.95
CA ARG A 1150 29.72 2.53 29.89
C ARG A 1150 30.04 1.03 29.88
N ASP A 1151 29.54 0.29 30.86
CA ASP A 1151 29.80 -1.14 31.09
C ASP A 1151 28.58 -2.04 30.78
N ARG A 1152 27.40 -1.44 30.59
CA ARG A 1152 26.14 -2.14 30.34
C ARG A 1152 25.20 -1.31 29.46
N PRO A 1153 24.25 -1.94 28.74
CA PRO A 1153 23.24 -1.20 27.98
C PRO A 1153 22.34 -0.37 28.92
N LEU A 1154 21.83 0.75 28.41
CA LEU A 1154 20.87 1.58 29.13
C LEU A 1154 19.49 0.91 29.09
N ASP A 1155 18.97 0.56 30.26
CA ASP A 1155 17.71 -0.19 30.41
C ASP A 1155 16.52 0.78 30.54
N VAL A 1156 15.67 0.81 29.50
CA VAL A 1156 14.52 1.71 29.43
C VAL A 1156 13.42 1.30 30.41
N ASP A 1157 13.20 0.00 30.58
CA ASP A 1157 12.24 -0.55 31.53
C ASP A 1157 12.60 -0.12 32.96
N HIS A 1158 13.89 -0.11 33.32
CA HIS A 1158 14.35 0.38 34.62
C HIS A 1158 14.00 1.86 34.86
N ILE A 1159 14.19 2.72 33.85
CA ILE A 1159 13.85 4.16 33.95
C ILE A 1159 12.35 4.32 34.22
N LEU A 1160 11.51 3.57 33.50
CA LEU A 1160 10.06 3.60 33.68
C LEU A 1160 9.63 3.13 35.07
N HIS A 1161 10.26 2.09 35.62
CA HIS A 1161 9.99 1.64 36.98
C HIS A 1161 10.37 2.70 38.03
N VAL A 1162 11.51 3.37 37.87
CA VAL A 1162 11.92 4.48 38.76
C VAL A 1162 10.94 5.65 38.64
N ALA A 1163 10.54 6.03 37.41
CA ALA A 1163 9.55 7.07 37.19
C ALA A 1163 8.21 6.73 37.86
N ASN A 1164 7.73 5.49 37.73
CA ASN A 1164 6.53 5.00 38.39
C ASN A 1164 6.66 5.05 39.93
N GLN A 1165 7.83 4.71 40.49
CA GLN A 1165 8.06 4.83 41.94
C GLN A 1165 7.99 6.29 42.41
N ILE A 1166 8.59 7.23 41.67
CA ILE A 1166 8.51 8.67 41.96
C ILE A 1166 7.05 9.13 41.89
N PHE A 1167 6.31 8.72 40.86
CA PHE A 1167 4.89 9.00 40.70
C PHE A 1167 4.06 8.50 41.89
N VAL A 1168 4.22 7.22 42.27
CA VAL A 1168 3.47 6.62 43.39
C VAL A 1168 3.82 7.31 44.70
N ASN A 1169 5.09 7.61 44.95
CA ASN A 1169 5.52 8.32 46.17
C ASN A 1169 4.98 9.75 46.24
N HIS A 1170 4.99 10.48 45.11
CA HIS A 1170 4.44 11.83 45.04
C HIS A 1170 2.93 11.83 45.30
N ASN A 1171 2.20 10.92 44.66
CA ASN A 1171 0.74 10.79 44.84
C ASN A 1171 0.36 10.29 46.24
N LYS A 1172 1.23 9.53 46.91
CA LYS A 1172 1.08 9.14 48.31
C LYS A 1172 1.24 10.33 49.26
N GLN A 1173 2.12 11.28 48.95
CA GLN A 1173 2.29 12.51 49.72
C GLN A 1173 1.11 13.47 49.54
N LEU A 1174 0.48 13.47 48.36
CA LEU A 1174 -0.66 14.30 48.02
C LEU A 1174 -2.02 13.67 48.39
N GLU A 1175 -2.03 12.49 49.01
CA GLU A 1175 -3.23 11.75 49.41
C GLU A 1175 -4.29 11.55 48.30
N THR A 1176 -3.84 11.30 47.08
CA THR A 1176 -4.72 11.11 45.90
C THR A 1176 -5.28 9.68 45.79
N LEU A 1177 -6.17 9.46 44.80
CA LEU A 1177 -6.79 8.16 44.46
C LEU A 1177 -5.80 6.99 44.28
N VAL A 1178 -4.51 7.26 44.07
CA VAL A 1178 -3.45 6.22 44.01
C VAL A 1178 -3.32 5.45 45.34
N LEU A 1179 -3.77 6.02 46.46
CA LEU A 1179 -3.86 5.37 47.78
C LEU A 1179 -4.82 4.18 47.81
N GLU A 1180 -5.84 4.16 46.94
CA GLU A 1180 -6.81 3.06 46.84
C GLU A 1180 -6.25 1.86 46.03
N CYS A 1181 -5.07 2.02 45.42
CA CYS A 1181 -4.50 1.06 44.47
C CYS A 1181 -3.04 0.72 44.81
N CYS A 1182 -2.07 1.39 44.18
CA CYS A 1182 -0.64 1.10 44.30
C CYS A 1182 0.00 1.60 45.64
N ALA A 1183 -0.61 2.55 46.36
CA ALA A 1183 -0.03 3.18 47.56
C ALA A 1183 -0.71 2.81 48.90
N SER A 1184 -1.64 1.85 48.89
CA SER A 1184 -2.39 1.41 50.09
C SER A 1184 -1.48 0.72 51.12
N SER A 1185 -1.59 1.12 52.39
CA SER A 1185 -0.93 0.46 53.53
C SER A 1185 -1.65 -0.83 53.97
N ASN A 1186 -2.73 -1.21 53.29
CA ASN A 1186 -3.64 -2.27 53.72
C ASN A 1186 -3.31 -3.61 53.01
N PRO A 1187 -2.86 -4.67 53.71
CA PRO A 1187 -2.39 -5.91 53.09
C PRO A 1187 -3.48 -6.74 52.39
N ASN A 1188 -4.75 -6.35 52.52
CA ASN A 1188 -5.91 -6.96 51.85
C ASN A 1188 -6.37 -6.19 50.59
N ASN A 1189 -5.76 -5.05 50.26
CA ASN A 1189 -6.14 -4.29 49.08
C ASN A 1189 -5.38 -4.81 47.84
N THR A 1190 -6.11 -5.06 46.76
CA THR A 1190 -5.65 -5.82 45.59
C THR A 1190 -4.48 -5.13 44.89
N LYS A 1191 -3.49 -5.91 44.44
CA LYS A 1191 -2.39 -5.43 43.60
C LYS A 1191 -2.94 -4.57 42.47
N CYS A 1192 -2.31 -3.42 42.28
CA CYS A 1192 -2.52 -2.50 41.18
C CYS A 1192 -2.44 -3.25 39.83
N ASP A 1193 -3.56 -3.32 39.11
CA ASP A 1193 -3.73 -4.18 37.91
C ASP A 1193 -3.11 -3.58 36.63
N GLY A 1194 -2.10 -2.73 36.79
CA GLY A 1194 -1.44 -2.10 35.66
C GLY A 1194 -0.41 -3.04 35.01
N ALA A 1195 -0.36 -3.01 33.68
CA ALA A 1195 0.58 -3.81 32.90
C ALA A 1195 2.03 -3.55 33.35
N ARG A 1196 2.85 -4.61 33.33
CA ARG A 1196 4.29 -4.57 33.67
C ARG A 1196 4.60 -3.95 35.04
N SER A 1197 3.71 -4.09 36.04
CA SER A 1197 3.90 -3.53 37.40
C SER A 1197 4.04 -1.99 37.44
N ILE A 1198 3.48 -1.30 36.46
CA ILE A 1198 3.35 0.17 36.45
C ILE A 1198 1.93 0.54 36.88
N CYS A 1199 1.76 1.66 37.59
CA CYS A 1199 0.46 2.08 38.09
C CYS A 1199 -0.52 2.41 36.95
N LYS A 1200 -1.76 1.91 37.03
CA LYS A 1200 -2.84 2.23 36.06
C LYS A 1200 -3.07 3.74 35.90
N HIS A 1201 -2.99 4.50 36.99
CA HIS A 1201 -3.12 5.96 36.97
C HIS A 1201 -1.92 6.65 36.30
N PHE A 1202 -0.74 6.01 36.29
CA PHE A 1202 0.41 6.54 35.55
C PHE A 1202 0.18 6.42 34.04
N TYR A 1203 -0.38 5.29 33.58
CA TYR A 1203 -0.82 5.12 32.19
C TYR A 1203 -1.96 6.06 31.79
N ASP A 1204 -2.69 6.62 32.74
CA ASP A 1204 -3.76 7.59 32.49
C ASP A 1204 -3.36 9.05 32.77
N SER A 1205 -2.09 9.30 33.10
CA SER A 1205 -1.57 10.65 33.30
C SER A 1205 -1.27 11.32 31.95
N ALA A 1206 -1.51 12.63 31.84
CA ALA A 1206 -1.21 13.38 30.62
C ALA A 1206 0.29 13.25 30.24
N PRO A 1207 0.66 13.23 28.95
CA PRO A 1207 2.07 13.14 28.54
C PRO A 1207 2.95 14.28 29.05
N ALA A 1208 2.41 15.50 29.17
CA ALA A 1208 3.13 16.70 29.58
C ALA A 1208 2.37 17.46 30.68
N GLY A 1209 3.07 18.30 31.43
CA GLY A 1209 2.55 19.06 32.58
C GLY A 1209 3.23 18.69 33.89
N GLU A 1210 2.94 19.44 34.95
CA GLU A 1210 3.56 19.27 36.28
C GLU A 1210 3.27 17.89 36.90
N TYR A 1211 2.11 17.31 36.57
CA TYR A 1211 1.71 15.96 36.98
C TYR A 1211 1.70 14.96 35.82
N GLY A 1212 2.34 15.29 34.69
CA GLY A 1212 2.37 14.43 33.50
C GLY A 1212 3.46 13.37 33.54
N THR A 1213 3.34 12.32 32.70
CA THR A 1213 4.33 11.22 32.63
C THR A 1213 5.73 11.72 32.31
N SER A 1214 5.89 12.67 31.39
CA SER A 1214 7.19 13.27 31.06
C SER A 1214 7.88 13.90 32.27
N HIS A 1215 7.13 14.52 33.19
CA HIS A 1215 7.72 15.13 34.39
C HIS A 1215 8.39 14.07 35.27
N TYR A 1216 7.71 12.96 35.52
CA TYR A 1216 8.25 11.87 36.35
C TYR A 1216 9.39 11.11 35.64
N ILE A 1217 9.31 10.94 34.31
CA ILE A 1217 10.39 10.36 33.51
C ILE A 1217 11.63 11.27 33.56
N ILE A 1218 11.48 12.59 33.39
CA ILE A 1218 12.60 13.54 33.49
C ILE A 1218 13.22 13.48 34.89
N ARG A 1219 12.42 13.44 35.96
CA ARG A 1219 12.94 13.29 37.33
C ARG A 1219 13.70 11.98 37.53
N ALA A 1220 13.22 10.88 36.96
CA ALA A 1220 13.93 9.59 36.99
C ALA A 1220 15.26 9.67 36.23
N LEU A 1221 15.28 10.29 35.04
CA LEU A 1221 16.50 10.51 34.26
C LEU A 1221 17.51 11.36 35.03
N MET A 1222 17.07 12.44 35.68
CA MET A 1222 17.92 13.25 36.54
C MET A 1222 18.46 12.43 37.72
N GLN A 1223 17.61 11.67 38.41
CA GLN A 1223 18.06 10.85 39.56
C GLN A 1223 19.08 9.77 39.17
N LEU A 1224 18.94 9.18 37.97
CA LEU A 1224 19.79 8.09 37.51
C LEU A 1224 21.10 8.57 36.86
N TYR A 1225 21.10 9.74 36.22
CA TYR A 1225 22.19 10.18 35.34
C TYR A 1225 22.72 11.59 35.60
N SER A 1226 22.33 12.23 36.73
CA SER A 1226 22.94 13.49 37.21
C SER A 1226 24.34 13.32 37.78
#